data_AF-A0A8J5RYW9-F1
#
_entry.id   AF-A0A8J5RYW9-F1
#
_cell.length_a   1.000
_cell.length_b   1.000
_cell.length_c   1.000
_cell.angle_alpha   90.00
_cell.angle_beta   90.00
_cell.angle_gamma   90.00
#
_symmetry.space_group_name_H-M   'P 1'
#
loop_
_entity.id
_entity.type
_entity.pdbx_description
1 polymer ?
#
loop_
_entity_poly.entity_id
_entity_poly.type
_entity_poly.pdbx_seq_one_letter_code
_entity_poly.pdbx_strand_id
1 'polypeptide(L)'
;MAPTVGVKRSATQTITLPPPDARFAVREAVRATITSPPVEAPEATAKTAVPAPAVEGFLCLEEVDGRRWSYVVDGGTGKGRGRGGAAVPVGASVRAVPLQSPLPPAEVTPGAIAINWILKDGAGRVGKMLFARQGKKFDNDLKQLRFSSDLLLEIGAGIELATAAFPQFFLPMACVANVVKNVAAVTSTSTRTPIYKAYARGENIGDVTAKGESVGNIADLLGTGLSIFISKRNPSLVTSFALLSCGYLLSSYQEVRSVVLNTLNRARFTVAVDSFIKTGYVPSLKEGNSQETIFNPPWQHEPVSIGSRFGEAFQEPASFVATRPLFEDERYMVTYNPAKDKVYALLKDQAKPDDIVKAAFHAHVLLHFINASHARKHMNSNRSDKYGNLLPLNMDFMAHIAESCKIVSSSYGTFKKKAREQGNCRFRLSFVEGSVHMERNKLLQTFENFPILCLSKSLRFTEKGEAVKEKSVSVVLLSGGQGKRMGASMPKQYLPLLGVPIALHSLKTFCLLKEVKEVVVVCDPDYKDVFEDSIENVQIPIKFALPGKERQDSVFNGLQEIDGDSELVCVHDSARPLVSSDDVKKVLEDAAVHGAAVLGVPVKATIKEVSLYHPDDDQYGELADIFGKFFLSNNYLMADSDSFVVKTLDRKTLWEMQTPQVMKPNLLRDGFELVKRDGLEVTDDVSIVEYLKHPVYITEGSYTNIKVTTPDDLLLAERLMNEK
;
A
#
# COMPACT_ATOMS: atom_id res chain seq x y z
N MET A 1 59.96 58.35 -6.87
CA MET A 1 58.90 58.02 -7.84
C MET A 1 58.68 56.52 -7.82
N ALA A 2 57.49 56.08 -7.42
CA ALA A 2 56.86 54.83 -7.83
C ALA A 2 55.37 54.93 -7.40
N PRO A 3 54.43 55.09 -8.35
CA PRO A 3 53.02 55.34 -8.04
C PRO A 3 52.13 54.10 -8.20
N THR A 4 50.98 54.22 -7.52
CA THR A 4 49.71 53.49 -7.53
C THR A 4 49.30 52.77 -8.82
N VAL A 5 48.83 51.53 -8.68
CA VAL A 5 48.17 50.72 -9.73
C VAL A 5 46.65 50.73 -9.50
N GLY A 6 45.91 51.31 -10.45
CA GLY A 6 44.47 51.12 -10.60
C GLY A 6 44.19 50.05 -11.66
N VAL A 7 43.41 49.03 -11.31
CA VAL A 7 43.00 47.96 -12.24
C VAL A 7 41.55 48.19 -12.66
N LYS A 8 41.36 48.54 -13.94
CA LYS A 8 40.11 48.37 -14.67
C LYS A 8 39.87 46.87 -14.88
N ARG A 9 38.67 46.37 -14.55
CA ARG A 9 38.23 45.03 -14.99
C ARG A 9 37.15 45.16 -16.05
N SER A 10 37.54 44.86 -17.28
CA SER A 10 36.70 44.34 -18.35
C SER A 10 36.71 42.82 -18.24
N ALA A 11 35.54 42.18 -18.12
CA ALA A 11 35.33 40.80 -18.54
C ALA A 11 33.83 40.50 -18.61
N THR A 12 33.31 40.45 -19.83
CA THR A 12 32.07 39.76 -20.16
C THR A 12 32.32 38.25 -20.01
N GLN A 13 31.76 37.63 -18.98
CA GLN A 13 31.66 36.17 -18.90
C GLN A 13 30.19 35.78 -19.08
N THR A 14 29.89 35.20 -20.24
CA THR A 14 28.65 34.47 -20.50
C THR A 14 28.70 33.18 -19.69
N ILE A 15 27.90 33.07 -18.63
CA ILE A 15 27.70 31.83 -17.89
C ILE A 15 26.36 31.23 -18.36
N THR A 16 26.45 30.15 -19.12
CA THR A 16 25.34 29.24 -19.39
C THR A 16 25.21 28.33 -18.16
N LEU A 17 24.11 28.45 -17.39
CA LEU A 17 23.80 27.54 -16.28
C LEU A 17 22.76 26.49 -16.71
N PRO A 18 22.95 25.19 -16.35
CA PRO A 18 21.93 24.15 -16.44
C PRO A 18 20.93 24.27 -15.25
N PRO A 19 19.84 23.48 -15.16
CA PRO A 19 18.59 23.85 -14.47
C PRO A 19 18.76 23.99 -12.94
N PRO A 20 17.91 24.78 -12.27
CA PRO A 20 18.26 25.34 -10.96
C PRO A 20 18.09 24.31 -9.84
N ASP A 21 19.22 23.99 -9.21
CA ASP A 21 19.23 23.34 -7.91
C ASP A 21 18.82 24.38 -6.85
N ALA A 22 17.57 24.30 -6.38
CA ALA A 22 16.93 25.25 -5.45
C ALA A 22 17.72 25.51 -4.15
N ARG A 23 18.73 24.69 -3.85
CA ARG A 23 19.66 24.86 -2.72
C ARG A 23 20.59 26.07 -2.88
N PHE A 24 20.90 26.50 -4.10
CA PHE A 24 21.85 27.60 -4.33
C PHE A 24 21.21 28.98 -4.05
N ALA A 25 19.95 29.17 -4.48
CA ALA A 25 19.21 30.42 -4.27
C ALA A 25 18.89 30.68 -2.79
N VAL A 26 18.52 29.64 -2.03
CA VAL A 26 18.26 29.75 -0.58
C VAL A 26 19.54 30.12 0.18
N ARG A 27 20.69 29.58 -0.22
CA ARG A 27 21.97 29.82 0.46
C ARG A 27 22.49 31.24 0.24
N GLU A 28 22.27 31.82 -0.95
CA GLU A 28 22.63 33.20 -1.25
C GLU A 28 21.66 34.22 -0.63
N ALA A 29 20.36 33.92 -0.57
CA ALA A 29 19.38 34.79 0.11
C ALA A 29 19.65 34.89 1.62
N VAL A 30 20.01 33.78 2.28
CA VAL A 30 20.38 33.78 3.71
C VAL A 30 21.69 34.54 3.95
N ARG A 31 22.67 34.42 3.02
CA ARG A 31 23.95 35.14 3.11
C ARG A 31 23.79 36.65 2.97
N ALA A 32 22.90 37.12 2.11
CA ALA A 32 22.63 38.55 1.91
C ALA A 32 21.92 39.22 3.11
N THR A 33 21.21 38.45 3.93
CA THR A 33 20.46 38.97 5.09
C THR A 33 21.34 39.18 6.33
N ILE A 34 22.51 38.54 6.40
CA ILE A 34 23.42 38.59 7.57
C ILE A 34 24.45 39.72 7.46
N THR A 35 24.65 40.32 6.28
CA THR A 35 25.80 41.21 6.00
C THR A 35 25.50 42.71 5.90
N SER A 36 24.26 43.18 6.07
CA SER A 36 23.94 44.61 6.01
C SER A 36 23.79 45.25 7.40
N PRO A 37 24.53 46.33 7.73
CA PRO A 37 24.29 47.11 8.94
C PRO A 37 23.07 48.05 8.76
N PRO A 38 22.41 48.49 9.84
CA PRO A 38 21.25 49.37 9.75
C PRO A 38 21.69 50.80 9.40
N VAL A 39 21.05 51.41 8.40
CA VAL A 39 21.26 52.81 8.01
C VAL A 39 20.10 53.65 8.54
N GLU A 40 20.42 54.71 9.28
CA GLU A 40 19.47 55.73 9.77
C GLU A 40 18.80 56.51 8.63
N ALA A 41 17.53 56.84 8.81
CA ALA A 41 16.69 57.52 7.82
C ALA A 41 16.84 59.05 7.86
N PRO A 42 16.92 59.75 6.70
CA PRO A 42 16.68 61.18 6.64
C PRO A 42 15.25 61.52 6.17
N GLU A 43 14.75 62.64 6.71
CA GLU A 43 13.39 63.17 6.59
C GLU A 43 12.93 63.54 5.17
N ALA A 44 11.60 63.52 5.01
CA ALA A 44 10.87 63.72 3.77
C ALA A 44 10.73 65.20 3.36
N THR A 45 10.87 65.49 2.06
CA THR A 45 10.26 66.66 1.42
C THR A 45 9.64 66.31 0.08
N ALA A 46 8.34 66.60 -0.06
CA ALA A 46 7.51 66.33 -1.23
C ALA A 46 7.75 67.34 -2.37
N LYS A 47 7.62 66.89 -3.65
CA LYS A 47 7.24 67.75 -4.80
C LYS A 47 6.82 66.96 -6.07
N THR A 48 5.54 67.14 -6.42
CA THR A 48 4.88 67.32 -7.75
C THR A 48 5.17 66.41 -8.96
N ALA A 49 4.09 65.85 -9.52
CA ALA A 49 4.01 65.04 -10.74
C ALA A 49 3.85 65.86 -12.04
N VAL A 50 4.36 65.35 -13.16
CA VAL A 50 4.20 65.85 -14.54
C VAL A 50 3.77 64.67 -15.45
N PRO A 51 2.86 64.83 -16.43
CA PRO A 51 2.28 63.71 -17.19
C PRO A 51 3.20 63.21 -18.32
N ALA A 52 3.14 61.89 -18.60
CA ALA A 52 3.97 61.19 -19.58
C ALA A 52 3.42 61.28 -21.03
N PRO A 53 4.28 61.36 -22.07
CA PRO A 53 3.87 61.35 -23.47
C PRO A 53 3.74 59.92 -24.04
N ALA A 54 2.91 59.78 -25.09
CA ALA A 54 2.59 58.55 -25.80
C ALA A 54 3.80 57.94 -26.53
N VAL A 55 3.95 56.60 -26.52
CA VAL A 55 5.02 55.90 -27.27
C VAL A 55 4.50 54.63 -27.96
N GLU A 56 4.76 54.56 -29.27
CA GLU A 56 4.56 53.41 -30.17
C GLU A 56 5.67 52.36 -30.03
N GLY A 57 5.32 51.07 -30.13
CA GLY A 57 6.29 49.97 -30.31
C GLY A 57 6.35 48.94 -29.17
N PHE A 58 5.32 48.11 -29.04
CA PHE A 58 5.19 47.06 -28.01
C PHE A 58 5.92 45.75 -28.42
N LEU A 59 6.85 45.26 -27.59
CA LEU A 59 7.65 44.04 -27.86
C LEU A 59 7.12 42.79 -27.15
N CYS A 60 6.87 42.87 -25.84
CA CYS A 60 6.41 41.76 -24.99
C CYS A 60 5.96 42.30 -23.61
N LEU A 61 5.11 41.53 -22.93
CA LEU A 61 4.71 41.73 -21.53
C LEU A 61 5.27 40.59 -20.69
N GLU A 62 6.08 40.90 -19.69
CA GLU A 62 6.64 39.92 -18.75
C GLU A 62 6.23 40.31 -17.33
N GLU A 63 5.88 39.31 -16.52
CA GLU A 63 5.58 39.50 -15.11
C GLU A 63 6.77 39.01 -14.29
N VAL A 64 7.51 39.96 -13.73
CA VAL A 64 8.66 39.71 -12.85
C VAL A 64 8.31 40.33 -11.50
N ASP A 65 8.34 39.51 -10.44
CA ASP A 65 8.03 39.93 -9.07
C ASP A 65 6.64 40.58 -8.90
N GLY A 66 5.63 40.05 -9.61
CA GLY A 66 4.24 40.53 -9.51
C GLY A 66 3.99 41.90 -10.14
N ARG A 67 4.94 42.41 -10.95
CA ARG A 67 4.80 43.68 -11.69
C ARG A 67 4.84 43.40 -13.18
N ARG A 68 3.89 44.00 -13.92
CA ARG A 68 3.80 43.91 -15.37
C ARG A 68 4.73 44.93 -16.02
N TRP A 69 5.69 44.43 -16.79
CA TRP A 69 6.65 45.22 -17.53
C TRP A 69 6.29 45.22 -19.01
N SER A 70 6.13 46.41 -19.59
CA SER A 70 6.04 46.59 -21.04
C SER A 70 7.43 46.90 -21.58
N TYR A 71 7.95 46.05 -22.45
CA TYR A 71 9.20 46.36 -23.15
C TYR A 71 8.90 47.13 -24.42
N VAL A 72 9.49 48.32 -24.56
CA VAL A 72 9.29 49.24 -25.69
C VAL A 72 10.64 49.47 -26.37
N VAL A 73 10.66 49.50 -27.69
CA VAL A 73 11.88 49.86 -28.44
C VAL A 73 11.96 51.39 -28.52
N ASP A 74 13.00 51.98 -27.92
CA ASP A 74 13.29 53.39 -28.18
C ASP A 74 13.88 53.50 -29.59
N GLY A 75 13.17 54.22 -30.47
CA GLY A 75 13.68 54.58 -31.79
C GLY A 75 14.88 55.50 -31.66
N GLY A 76 16.09 54.96 -31.82
CA GLY A 76 17.32 55.75 -31.75
C GLY A 76 17.41 56.81 -32.85
N THR A 77 17.37 58.08 -32.49
CA THR A 77 17.70 59.22 -33.37
C THR A 77 19.21 59.35 -33.52
N GLY A 78 19.84 58.44 -34.27
CA GLY A 78 21.28 58.46 -34.55
C GLY A 78 21.60 58.02 -35.98
N LYS A 79 21.97 58.96 -36.85
CA LYS A 79 22.47 58.66 -38.20
C LYS A 79 23.97 58.33 -38.14
N GLY A 80 24.31 57.05 -38.06
CA GLY A 80 25.66 56.54 -38.31
C GLY A 80 25.85 56.10 -39.77
N ARG A 81 26.90 56.59 -40.44
CA ARG A 81 27.20 56.29 -41.86
C ARG A 81 28.12 55.06 -41.94
N GLY A 82 27.58 53.90 -42.28
CA GLY A 82 28.35 52.69 -42.64
C GLY A 82 28.68 52.65 -44.14
N ARG A 83 29.86 52.12 -44.49
CA ARG A 83 30.27 51.88 -45.89
C ARG A 83 29.33 50.86 -46.53
N GLY A 84 28.39 51.34 -47.35
CA GLY A 84 27.46 50.52 -48.12
C GLY A 84 26.03 51.04 -48.12
N GLY A 85 25.82 52.28 -48.58
CA GLY A 85 24.61 52.77 -49.26
C GLY A 85 23.22 52.73 -48.59
N ALA A 86 22.98 52.00 -47.50
CA ALA A 86 21.69 51.91 -46.84
C ALA A 86 21.79 52.36 -45.38
N ALA A 87 20.91 53.29 -44.98
CA ALA A 87 20.82 53.77 -43.60
C ALA A 87 20.19 52.69 -42.72
N VAL A 88 20.98 52.09 -41.84
CA VAL A 88 20.50 51.18 -40.78
C VAL A 88 20.54 51.94 -39.46
N PRO A 89 19.45 51.98 -38.67
CA PRO A 89 19.47 52.59 -37.35
C PRO A 89 20.38 51.78 -36.42
N VAL A 90 21.47 52.39 -35.97
CA VAL A 90 22.39 51.81 -34.98
C VAL A 90 21.97 52.34 -33.61
N GLY A 91 21.59 51.43 -32.70
CA GLY A 91 21.28 51.77 -31.31
C GLY A 91 19.79 51.80 -30.97
N ALA A 92 19.05 50.74 -31.29
CA ALA A 92 17.75 50.51 -30.67
C ALA A 92 17.96 49.99 -29.24
N SER A 93 17.65 50.79 -28.22
CA SER A 93 17.65 50.34 -26.82
C SER A 93 16.25 49.90 -26.43
N VAL A 94 16.13 48.73 -25.80
CA VAL A 94 14.86 48.25 -25.25
C VAL A 94 14.69 48.83 -23.84
N ARG A 95 13.61 49.57 -23.63
CA ARG A 95 13.26 50.16 -22.33
C ARG A 95 12.13 49.36 -21.70
N ALA A 96 12.32 48.92 -20.45
CA ALA A 96 11.26 48.30 -19.65
C ALA A 96 10.45 49.40 -18.95
N VAL A 97 9.16 49.47 -19.25
CA VAL A 97 8.23 50.46 -18.69
C VAL A 97 7.23 49.75 -17.78
N PRO A 98 7.18 50.06 -16.48
CA PRO A 98 6.17 49.49 -15.58
C PRO A 98 4.80 50.08 -15.91
N LEU A 99 3.80 49.21 -16.08
CA LEU A 99 2.43 49.59 -16.49
C LEU A 99 1.57 50.18 -15.36
N GLN A 100 2.11 50.28 -14.14
CA GLN A 100 1.44 50.86 -12.98
C GLN A 100 2.27 52.03 -12.46
N SER A 101 1.62 53.18 -12.24
CA SER A 101 2.24 54.33 -11.57
C SER A 101 2.75 53.90 -10.18
N PRO A 102 3.90 54.42 -9.72
CA PRO A 102 4.49 54.00 -8.47
C PRO A 102 3.63 54.52 -7.31
N LEU A 103 2.70 53.71 -6.84
CA LEU A 103 2.31 53.79 -5.44
C LEU A 103 3.53 53.42 -4.59
N PRO A 104 3.79 54.13 -3.48
CA PRO A 104 4.89 53.78 -2.60
C PRO A 104 4.76 52.31 -2.22
N PRO A 105 5.86 51.54 -2.25
CA PRO A 105 5.78 50.13 -1.91
C PRO A 105 5.27 50.04 -0.48
N ALA A 106 4.08 49.47 -0.28
CA ALA A 106 3.89 48.69 0.94
C ALA A 106 5.07 47.70 0.95
N GLU A 107 5.90 47.75 1.98
CA GLU A 107 7.09 46.93 2.13
C GLU A 107 6.70 45.44 2.08
N VAL A 108 6.60 44.87 0.89
CA VAL A 108 6.54 43.42 0.74
C VAL A 108 7.99 42.97 0.87
N THR A 109 8.37 42.65 2.11
CA THR A 109 9.71 42.15 2.44
C THR A 109 10.03 40.96 1.53
N PRO A 110 11.25 40.81 0.98
CA PRO A 110 11.64 39.65 0.19
C PRO A 110 11.30 38.29 0.83
N GLY A 111 11.28 38.25 2.18
CA GLY A 111 10.81 37.09 2.95
C GLY A 111 9.34 36.73 2.71
N ALA A 112 8.44 37.70 2.57
CA ALA A 112 7.02 37.44 2.29
C ALA A 112 6.81 36.83 0.89
N ILE A 113 7.60 37.27 -0.10
CA ILE A 113 7.61 36.67 -1.44
C ILE A 113 8.14 35.23 -1.37
N ALA A 114 9.24 35.01 -0.65
CA ALA A 114 9.81 33.68 -0.47
C ALA A 114 8.84 32.71 0.24
N ILE A 115 8.10 33.17 1.25
CA ILE A 115 7.08 32.38 1.94
C ILE A 115 5.96 31.97 0.98
N ASN A 116 5.46 32.90 0.15
CA ASN A 116 4.42 32.59 -0.84
C ASN A 116 4.89 31.55 -1.87
N TRP A 117 6.15 31.62 -2.31
CA TRP A 117 6.75 30.62 -3.20
C TRP A 117 6.89 29.26 -2.52
N ILE A 118 7.38 29.22 -1.29
CA ILE A 118 7.51 27.98 -0.51
C ILE A 118 6.14 27.35 -0.28
N LEU A 119 5.10 28.14 -0.01
CA LEU A 119 3.74 27.63 0.16
C LEU A 119 3.19 27.06 -1.16
N LYS A 120 3.34 27.78 -2.27
CA LYS A 120 2.91 27.33 -3.61
C LYS A 120 3.60 26.03 -4.03
N ASP A 121 4.94 25.98 -3.94
CA ASP A 121 5.72 24.83 -4.39
C ASP A 121 5.69 23.67 -3.39
N GLY A 122 5.68 23.98 -2.09
CA GLY A 122 5.51 23.03 -1.01
C GLY A 122 4.19 22.28 -1.12
N ALA A 123 3.08 22.99 -1.34
CA ALA A 123 1.77 22.38 -1.54
C ALA A 123 1.78 21.42 -2.73
N GLY A 124 2.36 21.83 -3.87
CA GLY A 124 2.49 20.97 -5.05
C GLY A 124 3.24 19.66 -4.77
N ARG A 125 4.37 19.74 -4.06
CA ARG A 125 5.18 18.56 -3.67
C ARG A 125 4.43 17.64 -2.72
N VAL A 126 3.74 18.19 -1.71
CA VAL A 126 2.93 17.41 -0.77
C VAL A 126 1.77 16.71 -1.51
N GLY A 127 1.08 17.42 -2.40
CA GLY A 127 0.02 16.86 -3.24
C GLY A 127 0.51 15.67 -4.07
N LYS A 128 1.68 15.82 -4.72
CA LYS A 128 2.34 14.72 -5.46
C LYS A 128 2.64 13.51 -4.56
N MET A 129 3.20 13.73 -3.36
CA MET A 129 3.52 12.65 -2.43
C MET A 129 2.26 11.90 -1.95
N LEU A 130 1.20 12.63 -1.64
CA LEU A 130 -0.08 12.03 -1.24
C LEU A 130 -0.71 11.22 -2.38
N PHE A 131 -0.68 11.75 -3.60
CA PHE A 131 -1.24 11.07 -4.77
C PHE A 131 -0.41 9.83 -5.18
N ALA A 132 0.92 9.88 -5.05
CA ALA A 132 1.81 8.75 -5.35
C ALA A 132 1.51 7.49 -4.52
N ARG A 133 0.80 7.61 -3.39
CA ARG A 133 0.32 6.47 -2.59
C ARG A 133 -0.65 5.58 -3.37
N GLN A 134 -1.24 6.07 -4.47
CA GLN A 134 -2.14 5.31 -5.34
C GLN A 134 -1.40 4.43 -6.36
N GLY A 135 -0.14 4.08 -6.10
CA GLY A 135 0.75 3.25 -6.93
C GLY A 135 0.07 2.14 -7.73
N LYS A 136 -0.80 1.36 -7.06
CA LYS A 136 -1.51 0.21 -7.65
C LYS A 136 -2.46 0.56 -8.79
N LYS A 137 -3.04 1.77 -8.79
CA LYS A 137 -3.96 2.21 -9.86
C LYS A 137 -3.24 2.47 -11.18
N PHE A 138 -1.97 2.88 -11.12
CA PHE A 138 -1.18 3.15 -12.33
C PHE A 138 -1.00 1.92 -13.22
N ASP A 139 -1.08 0.71 -12.68
CA ASP A 139 -0.95 -0.52 -13.47
C ASP A 139 -2.26 -1.00 -14.11
N ASN A 140 -3.41 -0.42 -13.74
CA ASN A 140 -4.75 -0.96 -14.07
C ASN A 140 -5.42 -0.24 -15.23
N ASP A 141 -5.46 1.09 -15.12
CA ASP A 141 -6.20 1.96 -16.03
C ASP A 141 -5.24 2.91 -16.74
N LEU A 142 -4.14 2.36 -17.26
CA LEU A 142 -3.02 3.09 -17.88
C LEU A 142 -3.47 4.18 -18.86
N LYS A 143 -4.40 3.84 -19.75
CA LYS A 143 -4.93 4.79 -20.76
C LYS A 143 -5.75 5.91 -20.14
N GLN A 144 -6.62 5.56 -19.18
CA GLN A 144 -7.48 6.54 -18.52
C GLN A 144 -6.64 7.48 -17.66
N LEU A 145 -5.66 6.95 -16.93
CA LEU A 145 -4.73 7.75 -16.12
C LEU A 145 -3.82 8.63 -16.98
N ARG A 146 -3.35 8.11 -18.13
CA ARG A 146 -2.55 8.91 -19.08
C ARG A 146 -3.35 10.10 -19.58
N PHE A 147 -4.56 9.88 -20.09
CA PHE A 147 -5.42 10.98 -20.56
C PHE A 147 -5.86 11.91 -19.42
N SER A 148 -6.20 11.36 -18.25
CA SER A 148 -6.56 12.16 -17.08
C SER A 148 -5.42 13.05 -16.59
N SER A 149 -4.17 12.61 -16.75
CA SER A 149 -3.00 13.45 -16.44
C SER A 149 -2.91 14.67 -17.35
N ASP A 150 -3.13 14.49 -18.65
CA ASP A 150 -3.10 15.59 -19.62
C ASP A 150 -4.28 16.56 -19.39
N LEU A 151 -5.46 16.02 -19.06
CA LEU A 151 -6.62 16.83 -18.66
C LEU A 151 -6.35 17.64 -17.39
N LEU A 152 -5.78 17.01 -16.35
CA LEU A 152 -5.43 17.70 -15.11
C LEU A 152 -4.38 18.78 -15.35
N LEU A 153 -3.39 18.53 -16.23
CA LEU A 153 -2.38 19.53 -16.57
C LEU A 153 -3.02 20.79 -17.16
N GLU A 154 -3.95 20.62 -18.11
CA GLU A 154 -4.70 21.73 -18.72
C GLU A 154 -5.62 22.45 -17.72
N ILE A 155 -6.30 21.71 -16.84
CA ILE A 155 -7.10 22.31 -15.75
C ILE A 155 -6.19 23.15 -14.84
N GLY A 156 -5.04 22.61 -14.44
CA GLY A 156 -4.08 23.34 -13.61
C GLY A 156 -3.53 24.59 -14.31
N ALA A 157 -3.27 24.51 -15.62
CA ALA A 157 -2.84 25.66 -16.42
C ALA A 157 -3.95 26.71 -16.53
N GLY A 158 -5.20 26.29 -16.70
CA GLY A 158 -6.37 27.18 -16.71
C GLY A 158 -6.61 27.87 -15.38
N ILE A 159 -6.45 27.17 -14.24
CA ILE A 159 -6.54 27.79 -12.90
C ILE A 159 -5.43 28.81 -12.70
N GLU A 160 -4.19 28.51 -13.14
CA GLU A 160 -3.09 29.47 -13.06
C GLU A 160 -3.36 30.70 -13.95
N LEU A 161 -3.86 30.51 -15.17
CA LEU A 161 -4.26 31.62 -16.04
C LEU A 161 -5.38 32.48 -15.42
N ALA A 162 -6.34 31.85 -14.73
CA ALA A 162 -7.43 32.54 -14.06
C ALA A 162 -6.96 33.41 -12.87
N THR A 163 -5.77 33.18 -12.33
CA THR A 163 -5.22 34.06 -11.27
C THR A 163 -5.07 35.50 -11.71
N ALA A 164 -4.84 35.74 -13.01
CA ALA A 164 -4.77 37.08 -13.58
C ALA A 164 -6.11 37.83 -13.51
N ALA A 165 -7.25 37.11 -13.50
CA ALA A 165 -8.58 37.69 -13.37
C ALA A 165 -9.02 37.90 -11.91
N PHE A 166 -8.41 37.16 -10.97
CA PHE A 166 -8.74 37.23 -9.54
C PHE A 166 -7.51 37.40 -8.64
N PRO A 167 -6.82 38.57 -8.69
CA PRO A 167 -5.59 38.79 -7.94
C PRO A 167 -5.73 38.60 -6.42
N GLN A 168 -6.91 38.89 -5.87
CA GLN A 168 -7.21 38.70 -4.43
C GLN A 168 -7.12 37.24 -3.94
N PHE A 169 -7.24 36.27 -4.86
CA PHE A 169 -7.15 34.83 -4.55
C PHE A 169 -5.89 34.20 -5.14
N PHE A 170 -4.90 35.00 -5.53
CA PHE A 170 -3.69 34.54 -6.21
C PHE A 170 -3.04 33.35 -5.50
N LEU A 171 -2.69 33.49 -4.21
CA LEU A 171 -1.96 32.45 -3.49
C LEU A 171 -2.76 31.13 -3.37
N PRO A 172 -4.03 31.12 -2.90
CA PRO A 172 -4.84 29.90 -2.89
C PRO A 172 -5.00 29.25 -4.27
N MET A 173 -5.31 30.03 -5.31
CA MET A 173 -5.50 29.50 -6.67
C MET A 173 -4.19 28.96 -7.26
N ALA A 174 -3.07 29.66 -7.05
CA ALA A 174 -1.75 29.23 -7.50
C ALA A 174 -1.31 27.93 -6.78
N CYS A 175 -1.61 27.80 -5.48
CA CYS A 175 -1.39 26.54 -4.75
C CYS A 175 -2.21 25.39 -5.34
N VAL A 176 -3.52 25.60 -5.59
CA VAL A 176 -4.39 24.58 -6.18
C VAL A 176 -3.90 24.19 -7.58
N ALA A 177 -3.58 25.18 -8.42
CA ALA A 177 -3.02 24.94 -9.75
C ALA A 177 -1.75 24.09 -9.67
N ASN A 178 -0.82 24.43 -8.77
CA ASN A 178 0.44 23.71 -8.65
C ASN A 178 0.26 22.28 -8.11
N VAL A 179 -0.68 22.06 -7.16
CA VAL A 179 -1.07 20.72 -6.71
C VAL A 179 -1.60 19.89 -7.88
N VAL A 180 -2.55 20.42 -8.64
CA VAL A 180 -3.15 19.75 -9.80
C VAL A 180 -2.09 19.40 -10.84
N LYS A 181 -1.20 20.33 -11.20
CA LYS A 181 -0.10 20.10 -12.15
C LYS A 181 0.91 19.05 -11.67
N ASN A 182 1.25 19.06 -10.39
CA ASN A 182 2.17 18.08 -9.83
C ASN A 182 1.57 16.66 -9.77
N VAL A 183 0.26 16.55 -9.51
CA VAL A 183 -0.50 15.30 -9.63
C VAL A 183 -0.56 14.80 -11.07
N ALA A 184 -0.79 15.71 -12.03
CA ALA A 184 -0.71 15.41 -13.45
C ALA A 184 0.68 14.89 -13.85
N ALA A 185 1.74 15.59 -13.44
CA ALA A 185 3.12 15.24 -13.77
C ALA A 185 3.51 13.84 -13.26
N VAL A 186 3.19 13.51 -11.99
CA VAL A 186 3.49 12.17 -11.48
C VAL A 186 2.72 11.10 -12.24
N THR A 187 1.45 11.32 -12.55
CA THR A 187 0.62 10.38 -13.32
C THR A 187 1.17 10.15 -14.74
N SER A 188 1.56 11.22 -15.43
CA SER A 188 2.17 11.12 -16.76
C SER A 188 3.49 10.35 -16.73
N THR A 189 4.37 10.64 -15.77
CA THR A 189 5.65 9.93 -15.64
C THR A 189 5.47 8.45 -15.30
N SER A 190 4.52 8.10 -14.43
CA SER A 190 4.25 6.71 -14.04
C SER A 190 3.59 5.89 -15.15
N THR A 191 2.83 6.51 -16.05
CA THR A 191 2.16 5.82 -17.17
C THR A 191 3.05 5.66 -18.41
N ARG A 192 4.09 6.48 -18.55
CA ARG A 192 5.00 6.47 -19.71
C ARG A 192 5.74 5.14 -19.88
N THR A 193 6.38 4.63 -18.84
CA THR A 193 7.20 3.41 -18.92
C THR A 193 6.37 2.18 -19.31
N PRO A 194 5.17 1.92 -18.71
CA PRO A 194 4.30 0.83 -19.16
C PRO A 194 3.84 0.95 -20.62
N ILE A 195 3.57 2.17 -21.11
CA ILE A 195 3.20 2.41 -22.51
C ILE A 195 4.39 2.11 -23.43
N TYR A 196 5.59 2.58 -23.10
CA TYR A 196 6.80 2.31 -23.90
C TYR A 196 7.14 0.83 -23.94
N LYS A 197 6.86 0.10 -22.85
CA LYS A 197 6.98 -1.35 -22.80
C LYS A 197 6.05 -2.06 -23.79
N ALA A 198 4.92 -1.47 -24.16
CA ALA A 198 4.04 -2.03 -25.20
C ALA A 198 4.64 -1.90 -26.61
N TYR A 199 5.50 -0.90 -26.84
CA TYR A 199 6.22 -0.70 -28.10
C TYR A 199 7.55 -1.47 -28.17
N ALA A 200 8.07 -1.93 -27.03
CA ALA A 200 9.29 -2.71 -26.96
C ALA A 200 9.13 -4.09 -27.65
N ARG A 201 10.10 -4.45 -28.49
CA ARG A 201 10.24 -5.76 -29.12
C ARG A 201 11.43 -6.47 -28.45
N GLY A 202 11.18 -7.13 -27.33
CA GLY A 202 12.23 -7.75 -26.50
C GLY A 202 12.74 -6.81 -25.40
N GLU A 203 14.05 -6.81 -25.16
CA GLU A 203 14.70 -6.02 -24.09
C GLU A 203 15.21 -4.64 -24.58
N ASN A 204 14.51 -4.03 -25.54
CA ASN A 204 14.94 -2.77 -26.18
C ASN A 204 14.25 -1.51 -25.62
N ILE A 205 13.88 -1.50 -24.34
CA ILE A 205 13.16 -0.35 -23.73
C ILE A 205 13.97 0.94 -23.75
N GLY A 206 15.31 0.85 -23.65
CA GLY A 206 16.20 2.01 -23.75
C GLY A 206 16.13 2.69 -25.12
N ASP A 207 16.10 1.92 -26.21
CA ASP A 207 15.98 2.44 -27.59
C ASP A 207 14.61 3.11 -27.81
N VAL A 208 13.53 2.49 -27.35
CA VAL A 208 12.18 3.09 -27.42
C VAL A 208 12.14 4.42 -26.66
N THR A 209 12.76 4.48 -25.48
CA THR A 209 12.78 5.69 -24.65
C THR A 209 13.58 6.81 -25.33
N ALA A 210 14.79 6.50 -25.83
CA ALA A 210 15.64 7.48 -26.50
C ALA A 210 14.99 8.07 -27.78
N LYS A 211 14.32 7.22 -28.57
CA LYS A 211 13.55 7.66 -29.74
C LYS A 211 12.34 8.50 -29.34
N GLY A 212 11.63 8.12 -28.27
CA GLY A 212 10.53 8.90 -27.72
C GLY A 212 10.95 10.33 -27.34
N GLU A 213 12.07 10.46 -26.61
CA GLU A 213 12.64 11.76 -26.22
C GLU A 213 13.06 12.59 -27.44
N SER A 214 13.63 11.95 -28.46
CA SER A 214 14.02 12.63 -29.71
C SER A 214 12.81 13.20 -30.46
N VAL A 215 11.71 12.45 -30.54
CA VAL A 215 10.45 12.91 -31.14
C VAL A 215 9.83 14.05 -30.33
N GLY A 216 9.85 13.95 -28.99
CA GLY A 216 9.40 15.02 -28.09
C GLY A 216 10.15 16.32 -28.33
N ASN A 217 11.48 16.27 -28.37
CA ASN A 217 12.31 17.47 -28.62
C ASN A 217 12.01 18.13 -29.97
N ILE A 218 11.76 17.36 -31.03
CA ILE A 218 11.36 17.91 -32.34
C ILE A 218 10.00 18.61 -32.23
N ALA A 219 9.03 17.98 -31.57
CA ALA A 219 7.72 18.58 -31.36
C ALA A 219 7.82 19.89 -30.54
N ASP A 220 8.65 19.92 -29.50
CA ASP A 220 8.88 21.12 -28.67
C ASP A 220 9.51 22.27 -29.48
N LEU A 221 10.48 21.96 -30.34
CA LEU A 221 11.09 22.96 -31.24
C LEU A 221 10.08 23.53 -32.22
N LEU A 222 9.26 22.67 -32.85
CA LEU A 222 8.20 23.10 -33.77
C LEU A 222 7.12 23.92 -33.04
N GLY A 223 6.70 23.47 -31.86
CA GLY A 223 5.72 24.15 -31.02
C GLY A 223 6.22 25.53 -30.55
N THR A 224 7.50 25.63 -30.19
CA THR A 224 8.13 26.91 -29.83
C THR A 224 8.21 27.86 -31.02
N GLY A 225 8.56 27.34 -32.21
CA GLY A 225 8.53 28.14 -33.44
C GLY A 225 7.13 28.68 -33.75
N LEU A 226 6.10 27.83 -33.63
CA LEU A 226 4.71 28.21 -33.82
C LEU A 226 4.22 29.21 -32.76
N SER A 227 4.60 29.04 -31.49
CA SER A 227 4.20 29.95 -30.41
C SER A 227 4.77 31.35 -30.60
N ILE A 228 6.02 31.48 -31.05
CA ILE A 228 6.63 32.78 -31.41
C ILE A 228 5.85 33.43 -32.56
N PHE A 229 5.45 32.65 -33.58
CA PHE A 229 4.67 33.16 -34.71
C PHE A 229 3.27 33.63 -34.29
N ILE A 230 2.59 32.87 -33.43
CA ILE A 230 1.28 33.23 -32.86
C ILE A 230 1.40 34.49 -32.01
N SER A 231 2.42 34.57 -31.15
CA SER A 231 2.67 35.71 -30.26
C SER A 231 2.84 37.02 -31.04
N LYS A 232 3.51 37.00 -32.19
CA LYS A 232 3.66 38.18 -33.07
C LYS A 232 2.35 38.77 -33.58
N ARG A 233 1.25 38.01 -33.59
CA ARG A 233 -0.08 38.49 -34.04
C ARG A 233 -0.94 39.06 -32.91
N ASN A 234 -0.41 39.14 -31.67
CA ASN A 234 -1.11 39.62 -30.47
C ASN A 234 -2.55 39.06 -30.30
N PRO A 235 -2.76 37.74 -30.40
CA PRO A 235 -4.09 37.17 -30.18
C PRO A 235 -4.51 37.27 -28.71
N SER A 236 -5.82 37.16 -28.46
CA SER A 236 -6.36 37.06 -27.09
C SER A 236 -5.76 35.85 -26.37
N LEU A 237 -5.12 36.08 -25.22
CA LEU A 237 -4.48 35.04 -24.41
C LEU A 237 -5.45 33.90 -24.05
N VAL A 238 -6.68 34.24 -23.65
CA VAL A 238 -7.71 33.26 -23.27
C VAL A 238 -8.17 32.46 -24.48
N THR A 239 -8.34 33.11 -25.63
CA THR A 239 -8.76 32.45 -26.87
C THR A 239 -7.67 31.52 -27.41
N SER A 240 -6.42 31.98 -27.39
CA SER A 240 -5.27 31.16 -27.77
C SER A 240 -5.08 29.97 -26.84
N PHE A 241 -5.20 30.17 -25.52
CA PHE A 241 -5.17 29.08 -24.55
C PHE A 241 -6.28 28.08 -24.83
N ALA A 242 -7.54 28.51 -24.93
CA ALA A 242 -8.67 27.61 -25.18
C ALA A 242 -8.50 26.78 -26.46
N LEU A 243 -8.10 27.41 -27.58
CA LEU A 243 -7.91 26.71 -28.85
C LEU A 243 -6.76 25.70 -28.79
N LEU A 244 -5.61 26.10 -28.22
CA LEU A 244 -4.44 25.23 -28.12
C LEU A 244 -4.69 24.07 -27.13
N SER A 245 -5.33 24.33 -25.99
CA SER A 245 -5.73 23.31 -25.01
C SER A 245 -6.72 22.32 -25.61
N CYS A 246 -7.73 22.78 -26.36
CA CYS A 246 -8.65 21.87 -27.07
C CYS A 246 -7.92 21.00 -28.10
N GLY A 247 -7.01 21.59 -28.89
CA GLY A 247 -6.18 20.86 -29.84
C GLY A 247 -5.29 19.81 -29.14
N TYR A 248 -4.64 20.21 -28.05
CA TYR A 248 -3.80 19.33 -27.24
C TYR A 248 -4.59 18.14 -26.67
N LEU A 249 -5.76 18.37 -26.06
CA LEU A 249 -6.60 17.30 -25.53
C LEU A 249 -7.10 16.36 -26.62
N LEU A 250 -7.45 16.87 -27.80
CA LEU A 250 -7.84 16.05 -28.94
C LEU A 250 -6.66 15.17 -29.43
N SER A 251 -5.46 15.75 -29.53
CA SER A 251 -4.25 15.02 -29.87
C SER A 251 -3.88 13.97 -28.83
N SER A 252 -3.96 14.30 -27.54
CA SER A 252 -3.73 13.36 -26.42
C SER A 252 -4.75 12.21 -26.44
N TYR A 253 -6.03 12.51 -26.70
CA TYR A 253 -7.06 11.48 -26.85
C TYR A 253 -6.74 10.51 -28.00
N GLN A 254 -6.28 11.04 -29.14
CA GLN A 254 -5.86 10.22 -30.29
C GLN A 254 -4.59 9.42 -29.98
N GLU A 255 -3.60 10.00 -29.30
CA GLU A 255 -2.39 9.34 -28.82
C GLU A 255 -2.77 8.09 -28.01
N VAL A 256 -3.55 8.27 -26.94
CA VAL A 256 -3.96 7.18 -26.04
C VAL A 256 -4.80 6.11 -26.76
N ARG A 257 -5.65 6.52 -27.70
CA ARG A 257 -6.46 5.59 -28.51
C ARG A 257 -5.61 4.74 -29.44
N SER A 258 -4.50 5.26 -29.95
CA SER A 258 -3.60 4.55 -30.86
C SER A 258 -2.76 3.46 -30.19
N VAL A 259 -2.55 3.57 -28.87
CA VAL A 259 -1.73 2.62 -28.09
C VAL A 259 -2.46 1.29 -27.93
N VAL A 260 -1.97 0.25 -28.61
CA VAL A 260 -2.46 -1.13 -28.42
C VAL A 260 -1.63 -1.80 -27.33
N LEU A 261 -2.17 -1.88 -26.12
CA LEU A 261 -1.55 -2.63 -25.02
C LEU A 261 -1.65 -4.14 -25.29
N ASN A 262 -0.63 -4.92 -24.89
CA ASN A 262 -0.67 -6.40 -24.97
C ASN A 262 -1.22 -7.04 -23.67
N THR A 263 -1.68 -6.23 -22.73
CA THR A 263 -2.30 -6.63 -21.47
C THR A 263 -3.80 -6.38 -21.50
N LEU A 264 -4.54 -7.18 -20.75
CA LEU A 264 -5.99 -7.07 -20.63
C LEU A 264 -6.33 -6.04 -19.53
N ASN A 265 -6.50 -4.77 -19.92
CA ASN A 265 -6.95 -3.70 -19.02
C ASN A 265 -8.46 -3.81 -18.70
N ARG A 266 -8.99 -3.02 -17.76
CA ARG A 266 -10.37 -3.17 -17.24
C ARG A 266 -11.41 -2.92 -18.32
N ALA A 267 -11.21 -1.85 -19.09
CA ALA A 267 -12.09 -1.46 -20.18
C ALA A 267 -12.14 -2.56 -21.25
N ARG A 268 -10.97 -3.10 -21.64
CA ARG A 268 -10.89 -4.19 -22.61
C ARG A 268 -11.48 -5.48 -22.09
N PHE A 269 -11.26 -5.81 -20.83
CA PHE A 269 -11.90 -6.97 -20.20
C PHE A 269 -13.42 -6.87 -20.30
N THR A 270 -13.97 -5.69 -19.98
CA THR A 270 -15.41 -5.42 -20.09
C THR A 270 -15.92 -5.62 -21.52
N VAL A 271 -15.23 -5.05 -22.52
CA VAL A 271 -15.57 -5.22 -23.94
C VAL A 271 -15.51 -6.68 -24.39
N ALA A 272 -14.45 -7.39 -24.00
CA ALA A 272 -14.26 -8.79 -24.36
C ALA A 272 -15.35 -9.69 -23.77
N VAL A 273 -15.72 -9.48 -22.50
CA VAL A 273 -16.76 -10.26 -21.84
C VAL A 273 -18.14 -9.91 -22.40
N ASP A 274 -18.46 -8.64 -22.61
CA ASP A 274 -19.75 -8.22 -23.17
C ASP A 274 -19.96 -8.73 -24.60
N SER A 275 -18.92 -8.64 -25.46
CA SER A 275 -18.94 -9.23 -26.80
C SER A 275 -19.13 -10.75 -26.73
N PHE A 276 -18.41 -11.43 -25.84
CA PHE A 276 -18.50 -12.88 -25.68
C PHE A 276 -19.89 -13.33 -25.21
N ILE A 277 -20.49 -12.64 -24.24
CA ILE A 277 -21.83 -12.96 -23.74
C ILE A 277 -22.88 -12.75 -24.85
N LYS A 278 -22.77 -11.68 -25.64
CA LYS A 278 -23.75 -11.35 -26.69
C LYS A 278 -23.62 -12.20 -27.97
N THR A 279 -22.40 -12.55 -28.36
CA THR A 279 -22.13 -13.12 -29.70
C THR A 279 -21.34 -14.43 -29.66
N GLY A 280 -20.80 -14.82 -28.50
CA GLY A 280 -19.85 -15.92 -28.38
C GLY A 280 -18.46 -15.62 -28.94
N TYR A 281 -18.21 -14.41 -29.45
CA TYR A 281 -16.95 -13.98 -30.06
C TYR A 281 -16.16 -13.06 -29.12
N VAL A 282 -14.84 -13.28 -29.04
CA VAL A 282 -13.90 -12.42 -28.31
C VAL A 282 -13.16 -11.54 -29.34
N PRO A 283 -13.22 -10.20 -29.22
CA PRO A 283 -12.54 -9.29 -30.15
C PRO A 283 -11.03 -9.47 -30.14
N SER A 284 -10.40 -9.22 -31.29
CA SER A 284 -8.94 -9.11 -31.40
C SER A 284 -8.40 -7.92 -30.60
N LEU A 285 -7.09 -7.88 -30.32
CA LEU A 285 -6.45 -6.76 -29.62
C LEU A 285 -6.76 -5.39 -30.26
N LYS A 286 -6.81 -5.32 -31.59
CA LYS A 286 -7.05 -4.07 -32.34
C LYS A 286 -8.52 -3.65 -32.30
N GLU A 287 -9.45 -4.61 -32.36
CA GLU A 287 -10.89 -4.35 -32.28
C GLU A 287 -11.32 -4.01 -30.86
N GLY A 288 -10.80 -4.72 -29.86
CA GLY A 288 -11.02 -4.37 -28.46
C GLY A 288 -10.50 -2.97 -28.15
N ASN A 289 -9.31 -2.63 -28.67
CA ASN A 289 -8.69 -1.32 -28.50
C ASN A 289 -9.54 -0.16 -29.04
N SER A 290 -10.26 -0.33 -30.15
CA SER A 290 -11.11 0.73 -30.72
C SER A 290 -12.41 0.95 -29.94
N GLN A 291 -12.81 -0.03 -29.11
CA GLN A 291 -14.02 -0.05 -28.30
C GLN A 291 -13.77 0.27 -26.82
N GLU A 292 -12.51 0.40 -26.39
CA GLU A 292 -12.15 0.76 -25.02
C GLU A 292 -12.62 2.17 -24.64
N THR A 293 -13.20 2.30 -23.45
CA THR A 293 -13.53 3.61 -22.87
C THR A 293 -12.26 4.26 -22.30
N ILE A 294 -11.84 5.37 -22.94
CA ILE A 294 -10.60 6.09 -22.60
C ILE A 294 -10.79 7.07 -21.44
N PHE A 295 -11.99 7.62 -21.29
CA PHE A 295 -12.30 8.55 -20.21
C PHE A 295 -13.66 8.22 -19.60
N ASN A 296 -13.65 7.93 -18.30
CA ASN A 296 -14.84 7.93 -17.47
C ASN A 296 -14.78 9.18 -16.58
N PRO A 297 -15.80 10.04 -16.61
CA PRO A 297 -15.88 11.15 -15.66
C PRO A 297 -15.86 10.61 -14.21
N PRO A 298 -15.27 11.36 -13.26
CA PRO A 298 -15.17 10.91 -11.86
C PRO A 298 -16.53 10.69 -11.17
N TRP A 299 -17.61 11.19 -11.76
CA TRP A 299 -19.00 11.03 -11.32
C TRP A 299 -19.73 9.84 -11.97
N GLN A 300 -19.08 9.11 -12.88
CA GLN A 300 -19.70 7.96 -13.55
C GLN A 300 -19.62 6.71 -12.68
N HIS A 301 -20.76 6.06 -12.45
CA HIS A 301 -20.85 4.86 -11.64
C HIS A 301 -20.12 3.68 -12.29
N GLU A 302 -19.23 3.04 -11.54
CA GLU A 302 -18.58 1.80 -11.99
C GLU A 302 -19.44 0.59 -11.60
N PRO A 303 -19.93 -0.21 -12.56
CA PRO A 303 -20.92 -1.25 -12.26
C PRO A 303 -20.33 -2.52 -11.64
N VAL A 304 -19.01 -2.72 -11.71
CA VAL A 304 -18.32 -3.92 -11.18
C VAL A 304 -17.12 -3.49 -10.34
N SER A 305 -16.97 -4.03 -9.13
CA SER A 305 -15.74 -3.92 -8.33
C SER A 305 -15.21 -5.29 -7.92
N ILE A 306 -13.89 -5.45 -7.98
CA ILE A 306 -13.18 -6.70 -7.73
C ILE A 306 -12.23 -6.48 -6.56
N GLY A 307 -12.24 -7.39 -5.59
CA GLY A 307 -11.40 -7.30 -4.39
C GLY A 307 -11.91 -6.31 -3.34
N SER A 308 -13.17 -5.90 -3.41
CA SER A 308 -13.73 -4.92 -2.47
C SER A 308 -13.80 -5.46 -1.03
N ARG A 309 -13.99 -4.57 -0.06
CA ARG A 309 -14.20 -4.96 1.33
C ARG A 309 -15.53 -5.68 1.50
N PHE A 310 -15.56 -6.67 2.38
CA PHE A 310 -16.77 -7.46 2.66
C PHE A 310 -17.98 -6.58 3.01
N GLY A 311 -17.82 -5.58 3.88
CA GLY A 311 -18.90 -4.68 4.29
C GLY A 311 -19.39 -3.73 3.19
N GLU A 312 -18.70 -3.62 2.05
CA GLU A 312 -19.23 -2.91 0.89
C GLU A 312 -20.12 -3.79 0.01
N ALA A 313 -19.82 -5.10 -0.03
CA ALA A 313 -20.50 -6.09 -0.84
C ALA A 313 -21.77 -6.63 -0.18
N PHE A 314 -21.77 -6.83 1.15
CA PHE A 314 -22.94 -7.29 1.89
C PHE A 314 -23.38 -6.24 2.92
N GLN A 315 -24.63 -5.78 2.79
CA GLN A 315 -25.26 -4.89 3.77
C GLN A 315 -25.96 -5.68 4.88
N GLU A 316 -26.48 -6.87 4.56
CA GLU A 316 -27.19 -7.75 5.50
C GLU A 316 -26.49 -9.11 5.64
N PRO A 317 -26.39 -9.67 6.86
CA PRO A 317 -25.84 -11.00 7.10
C PRO A 317 -26.61 -12.10 6.34
N ALA A 318 -27.93 -11.95 6.19
CA ALA A 318 -28.80 -12.90 5.51
C ALA A 318 -28.40 -13.11 4.03
N SER A 319 -28.03 -12.03 3.33
CA SER A 319 -27.58 -12.11 1.94
C SER A 319 -26.28 -12.90 1.79
N PHE A 320 -25.38 -12.80 2.78
CA PHE A 320 -24.14 -13.58 2.80
C PHE A 320 -24.42 -15.06 3.02
N VAL A 321 -25.23 -15.40 4.03
CA VAL A 321 -25.60 -16.79 4.33
C VAL A 321 -26.30 -17.46 3.15
N ALA A 322 -27.14 -16.73 2.42
CA ALA A 322 -27.81 -17.23 1.22
C ALA A 322 -26.86 -17.44 0.03
N THR A 323 -25.86 -16.56 -0.14
CA THR A 323 -24.92 -16.61 -1.28
C THR A 323 -23.80 -17.62 -1.08
N ARG A 324 -23.35 -17.82 0.16
CA ARG A 324 -22.20 -18.66 0.51
C ARG A 324 -22.23 -20.09 -0.09
N PRO A 325 -23.35 -20.85 -0.06
CA PRO A 325 -23.41 -22.21 -0.59
C PRO A 325 -23.15 -22.29 -2.10
N LEU A 326 -23.47 -21.23 -2.86
CA LEU A 326 -23.30 -21.20 -4.32
C LEU A 326 -21.84 -21.10 -4.77
N PHE A 327 -20.94 -20.75 -3.85
CA PHE A 327 -19.52 -20.49 -4.14
C PHE A 327 -18.60 -21.33 -3.26
N GLU A 328 -19.07 -22.45 -2.70
CA GLU A 328 -18.27 -23.28 -1.78
C GLU A 328 -17.00 -23.82 -2.45
N ASP A 329 -17.13 -24.27 -3.70
CA ASP A 329 -16.04 -24.83 -4.52
C ASP A 329 -15.11 -23.78 -5.15
N GLU A 330 -15.48 -22.49 -5.12
CA GLU A 330 -14.73 -21.41 -5.76
C GLU A 330 -13.82 -20.67 -4.77
N ARG A 331 -12.70 -20.13 -5.23
CA ARG A 331 -11.82 -19.25 -4.40
C ARG A 331 -12.26 -17.78 -4.42
N TYR A 332 -13.47 -17.50 -4.84
CA TYR A 332 -14.06 -16.17 -4.89
C TYR A 332 -15.57 -16.25 -4.64
N MET A 333 -16.22 -15.11 -4.48
CA MET A 333 -17.68 -15.01 -4.35
C MET A 333 -18.16 -13.74 -5.07
N VAL A 334 -19.30 -13.82 -5.74
CA VAL A 334 -19.89 -12.67 -6.45
C VAL A 334 -21.26 -12.37 -5.88
N THR A 335 -21.54 -11.09 -5.67
CA THR A 335 -22.84 -10.61 -5.19
C THR A 335 -23.19 -9.27 -5.83
N TYR A 336 -24.44 -8.84 -5.70
CA TYR A 336 -24.94 -7.56 -6.18
C TYR A 336 -25.55 -6.77 -5.03
N ASN A 337 -25.16 -5.50 -4.91
CA ASN A 337 -25.72 -4.57 -3.94
C ASN A 337 -26.71 -3.65 -4.65
N PRO A 338 -28.04 -3.80 -4.43
CA PRO A 338 -29.05 -2.99 -5.10
C PRO A 338 -29.05 -1.52 -4.65
N ALA A 339 -28.63 -1.23 -3.41
CA ALA A 339 -28.60 0.15 -2.89
C ALA A 339 -27.52 1.00 -3.57
N LYS A 340 -26.43 0.35 -4.02
CA LYS A 340 -25.33 0.99 -4.75
C LYS A 340 -25.38 0.72 -6.26
N ASP A 341 -26.35 -0.06 -6.73
CA ASP A 341 -26.42 -0.57 -8.10
C ASP A 341 -25.09 -1.14 -8.62
N LYS A 342 -24.41 -1.95 -7.79
CA LYS A 342 -23.03 -2.39 -8.03
C LYS A 342 -22.82 -3.88 -7.78
N VAL A 343 -22.13 -4.53 -8.71
CA VAL A 343 -21.69 -5.93 -8.58
C VAL A 343 -20.32 -5.98 -7.91
N TYR A 344 -20.18 -6.89 -6.96
CA TYR A 344 -18.98 -7.09 -6.14
C TYR A 344 -18.45 -8.51 -6.33
N ALA A 345 -17.17 -8.61 -6.67
CA ALA A 345 -16.41 -9.87 -6.66
C ALA A 345 -15.42 -9.86 -5.50
N LEU A 346 -15.68 -10.69 -4.49
CA LEU A 346 -14.84 -10.89 -3.32
C LEU A 346 -13.89 -12.06 -3.56
N LEU A 347 -12.64 -11.93 -3.13
CA LEU A 347 -11.62 -12.97 -3.27
C LEU A 347 -11.42 -13.66 -1.92
N LYS A 348 -11.40 -14.99 -1.91
CA LYS A 348 -11.03 -15.77 -0.70
C LYS A 348 -9.51 -15.79 -0.55
N ASP A 349 -9.03 -16.14 0.64
CA ASP A 349 -7.60 -16.28 0.91
C ASP A 349 -6.97 -17.29 -0.08
N GLN A 350 -5.70 -17.11 -0.48
CA GLN A 350 -5.01 -17.95 -1.47
C GLN A 350 -5.64 -18.00 -2.89
N ALA A 351 -6.51 -17.05 -3.29
CA ALA A 351 -6.99 -16.98 -4.67
C ALA A 351 -5.83 -16.83 -5.66
N LYS A 352 -5.74 -17.74 -6.65
CA LYS A 352 -4.73 -17.72 -7.70
C LYS A 352 -5.09 -16.67 -8.76
N PRO A 353 -4.14 -16.21 -9.60
CA PRO A 353 -4.43 -15.27 -10.67
C PRO A 353 -5.60 -15.69 -11.57
N ASP A 354 -5.76 -17.00 -11.84
CA ASP A 354 -6.87 -17.53 -12.64
C ASP A 354 -8.24 -17.36 -11.94
N ASP A 355 -8.28 -17.52 -10.62
CA ASP A 355 -9.50 -17.33 -9.82
C ASP A 355 -9.95 -15.86 -9.88
N ILE A 356 -9.01 -14.92 -9.95
CA ILE A 356 -9.30 -13.49 -10.09
C ILE A 356 -9.91 -13.19 -11.47
N VAL A 357 -9.37 -13.78 -12.56
CA VAL A 357 -9.96 -13.65 -13.91
C VAL A 357 -11.37 -14.24 -13.91
N LYS A 358 -11.56 -15.41 -13.29
CA LYS A 358 -12.84 -16.10 -13.21
C LYS A 358 -13.86 -15.30 -12.40
N ALA A 359 -13.44 -14.70 -11.29
CA ALA A 359 -14.27 -13.81 -10.47
C ALA A 359 -14.71 -12.56 -11.25
N ALA A 360 -13.80 -11.94 -11.99
CA ALA A 360 -14.10 -10.81 -12.84
C ALA A 360 -15.09 -11.19 -13.95
N PHE A 361 -14.87 -12.32 -14.62
CA PHE A 361 -15.79 -12.84 -15.65
C PHE A 361 -17.18 -13.07 -15.07
N HIS A 362 -17.26 -13.72 -13.91
CA HIS A 362 -18.51 -13.98 -13.20
C HIS A 362 -19.25 -12.68 -12.85
N ALA A 363 -18.56 -11.67 -12.33
CA ALA A 363 -19.17 -10.38 -12.04
C ALA A 363 -19.79 -9.71 -13.27
N HIS A 364 -19.13 -9.78 -14.42
CA HIS A 364 -19.69 -9.25 -15.67
C HIS A 364 -20.87 -10.08 -16.21
N VAL A 365 -20.85 -11.41 -16.03
CA VAL A 365 -22.01 -12.26 -16.35
C VAL A 365 -23.21 -11.91 -15.47
N LEU A 366 -23.01 -11.75 -14.16
CA LEU A 366 -24.07 -11.35 -13.24
C LEU A 366 -24.63 -9.97 -13.60
N LEU A 367 -23.75 -9.01 -13.92
CA LEU A 367 -24.17 -7.68 -14.38
C LEU A 367 -25.04 -7.74 -15.65
N HIS A 368 -24.71 -8.63 -16.59
CA HIS A 368 -25.51 -8.82 -17.80
C HIS A 368 -26.94 -9.30 -17.47
N PHE A 369 -27.08 -10.26 -16.55
CA PHE A 369 -28.39 -10.74 -16.10
C PHE A 369 -29.21 -9.65 -15.40
N ILE A 370 -28.57 -8.87 -14.54
CA ILE A 370 -29.22 -7.74 -13.85
C ILE A 370 -29.72 -6.72 -14.86
N ASN A 371 -28.87 -6.29 -15.80
CA ASN A 371 -29.25 -5.33 -16.84
C ASN A 371 -30.37 -5.86 -17.74
N ALA A 372 -30.35 -7.14 -18.11
CA ALA A 372 -31.41 -7.78 -18.88
C ALA A 372 -32.74 -7.88 -18.11
N SER A 373 -32.70 -8.01 -16.78
CA SER A 373 -33.89 -7.97 -15.92
C SER A 373 -34.46 -6.56 -15.82
N HIS A 374 -33.61 -5.54 -15.62
CA HIS A 374 -34.03 -4.14 -15.61
C HIS A 374 -34.66 -3.69 -16.94
N ALA A 375 -34.09 -4.09 -18.08
CA ALA A 375 -34.65 -3.82 -19.39
C ALA A 375 -36.04 -4.44 -19.59
N ARG A 376 -36.25 -5.68 -19.12
CA ARG A 376 -37.57 -6.36 -19.14
C ARG A 376 -38.59 -5.69 -18.24
N LYS A 377 -38.20 -5.24 -17.03
CA LYS A 377 -39.08 -4.49 -16.12
C LYS A 377 -39.49 -3.14 -16.71
N HIS A 378 -38.57 -2.43 -17.37
CA HIS A 378 -38.89 -1.16 -18.03
C HIS A 378 -39.85 -1.35 -19.22
N MET A 379 -39.69 -2.40 -20.03
CA MET A 379 -40.63 -2.75 -21.11
C MET A 379 -42.02 -3.17 -20.60
N ASN A 380 -42.10 -3.87 -19.46
CA ASN A 380 -43.37 -4.30 -18.87
C ASN A 380 -44.08 -3.18 -18.10
N SER A 381 -43.37 -2.25 -17.47
CA SER A 381 -44.00 -1.11 -16.79
C SER A 381 -44.77 -0.20 -17.76
N ASN A 382 -44.33 -0.10 -19.01
CA ASN A 382 -45.08 0.57 -20.08
C ASN A 382 -46.32 -0.20 -20.57
N ARG A 383 -46.57 -1.42 -20.07
CA ARG A 383 -47.69 -2.29 -20.47
C ARG A 383 -48.64 -2.65 -19.33
N SER A 384 -48.29 -2.42 -18.07
CA SER A 384 -49.08 -2.88 -16.92
C SER A 384 -49.23 -1.85 -15.81
N ASP A 385 -49.90 -0.74 -16.12
CA ASP A 385 -50.62 0.05 -15.11
C ASP A 385 -52.00 -0.59 -14.88
N LYS A 386 -52.04 -1.66 -14.09
CA LYS A 386 -53.18 -2.15 -13.29
C LYS A 386 -52.87 -3.56 -12.79
N TYR A 387 -53.05 -3.75 -11.48
CA TYR A 387 -52.75 -4.93 -10.66
C TYR A 387 -51.30 -5.05 -10.21
N GLY A 388 -51.07 -4.58 -8.98
CA GLY A 388 -49.83 -4.79 -8.27
C GLY A 388 -49.66 -6.22 -7.77
N ASN A 389 -48.46 -6.53 -7.30
CA ASN A 389 -48.27 -7.22 -6.03
C ASN A 389 -46.80 -7.15 -5.58
N LEU A 390 -46.67 -6.91 -4.27
CA LEU A 390 -45.48 -7.10 -3.46
C LEU A 390 -44.93 -8.52 -3.66
N LEU A 391 -43.74 -8.62 -4.25
CA LEU A 391 -42.82 -9.76 -4.09
C LEU A 391 -41.51 -9.17 -3.55
N PRO A 392 -40.90 -9.75 -2.50
CA PRO A 392 -39.71 -9.18 -1.89
C PRO A 392 -38.56 -9.21 -2.89
N LEU A 393 -37.95 -8.03 -3.10
CA LEU A 393 -36.85 -7.75 -4.03
C LEU A 393 -35.69 -8.76 -3.96
N ASN A 394 -35.52 -9.43 -2.82
CA ASN A 394 -34.42 -10.36 -2.54
C ASN A 394 -34.51 -11.73 -3.26
N MET A 395 -35.70 -12.21 -3.64
CA MET A 395 -35.85 -13.54 -4.27
C MET A 395 -35.39 -13.56 -5.73
N ASP A 396 -35.43 -12.42 -6.43
CA ASP A 396 -35.09 -12.31 -7.86
C ASP A 396 -33.57 -12.31 -8.09
N PHE A 397 -32.79 -11.74 -7.17
CA PHE A 397 -31.33 -11.64 -7.31
C PHE A 397 -30.59 -12.94 -7.02
N MET A 398 -31.05 -13.72 -6.05
CA MET A 398 -30.47 -15.03 -5.75
C MET A 398 -30.61 -16.00 -6.92
N ALA A 399 -31.72 -15.92 -7.66
CA ALA A 399 -31.90 -16.67 -8.90
C ALA A 399 -30.89 -16.25 -9.98
N HIS A 400 -30.67 -14.95 -10.18
CA HIS A 400 -29.67 -14.45 -11.12
C HIS A 400 -28.23 -14.87 -10.74
N ILE A 401 -27.90 -14.90 -9.44
CA ILE A 401 -26.59 -15.37 -8.96
C ILE A 401 -26.43 -16.88 -9.24
N ALA A 402 -27.45 -17.69 -8.96
CA ALA A 402 -27.41 -19.12 -9.24
C ALA A 402 -27.32 -19.40 -10.76
N GLU A 403 -28.00 -18.61 -11.59
CA GLU A 403 -27.92 -18.71 -13.05
C GLU A 403 -26.56 -18.25 -13.59
N SER A 404 -25.97 -17.19 -13.03
CA SER A 404 -24.61 -16.77 -13.39
C SER A 404 -23.57 -17.84 -13.05
N CYS A 405 -23.71 -18.56 -11.93
CA CYS A 405 -22.85 -19.72 -11.61
C CYS A 405 -22.90 -20.79 -12.71
N LYS A 406 -24.09 -21.16 -13.21
CA LYS A 406 -24.24 -22.17 -14.27
C LYS A 406 -23.58 -21.77 -15.59
N ILE A 407 -23.77 -20.51 -15.99
CA ILE A 407 -23.14 -19.96 -17.20
C ILE A 407 -21.62 -19.96 -17.05
N VAL A 408 -21.10 -19.45 -15.92
CA VAL A 408 -19.65 -19.37 -15.70
C VAL A 408 -18.99 -20.74 -15.74
N SER A 409 -19.60 -21.76 -15.11
CA SER A 409 -19.09 -23.13 -15.15
C SER A 409 -19.03 -23.73 -16.56
N SER A 410 -19.94 -23.35 -17.45
CA SER A 410 -19.97 -23.87 -18.84
C SER A 410 -19.18 -23.02 -19.84
N SER A 411 -19.07 -21.71 -19.62
CA SER A 411 -18.57 -20.77 -20.63
C SER A 411 -17.18 -20.20 -20.35
N TYR A 412 -16.71 -20.20 -19.09
CA TYR A 412 -15.43 -19.58 -18.72
C TYR A 412 -14.23 -20.23 -19.43
N GLY A 413 -14.21 -21.56 -19.53
CA GLY A 413 -13.15 -22.28 -20.24
C GLY A 413 -13.07 -21.88 -21.73
N THR A 414 -14.24 -21.76 -22.38
CA THR A 414 -14.34 -21.33 -23.78
C THR A 414 -13.91 -19.89 -23.96
N PHE A 415 -14.32 -18.97 -23.07
CA PHE A 415 -13.88 -17.59 -23.07
C PHE A 415 -12.36 -17.48 -22.95
N LYS A 416 -11.76 -18.18 -21.98
CA LYS A 416 -10.32 -18.18 -21.72
C LYS A 416 -9.53 -18.70 -22.93
N LYS A 417 -10.00 -19.75 -23.59
CA LYS A 417 -9.40 -20.30 -24.81
C LYS A 417 -9.45 -19.28 -25.95
N LYS A 418 -10.63 -18.73 -26.27
CA LYS A 418 -10.80 -17.74 -27.35
C LYS A 418 -10.02 -16.46 -27.08
N ALA A 419 -9.96 -16.00 -25.83
CA ALA A 419 -9.18 -14.84 -25.44
C ALA A 419 -7.68 -15.06 -25.67
N ARG A 420 -7.15 -16.25 -25.35
CA ARG A 420 -5.75 -16.61 -25.61
C ARG A 420 -5.43 -16.68 -27.11
N GLU A 421 -6.33 -17.26 -27.92
CA GLU A 421 -6.19 -17.33 -29.38
C GLU A 421 -6.11 -15.93 -30.04
N GLN A 422 -6.81 -14.94 -29.47
CA GLN A 422 -6.80 -13.56 -29.95
C GLN A 422 -5.61 -12.71 -29.45
N GLY A 423 -4.61 -13.33 -28.83
CA GLY A 423 -3.41 -12.65 -28.35
C GLY A 423 -3.55 -11.98 -26.99
N ASN A 424 -4.65 -12.20 -26.25
CA ASN A 424 -4.78 -11.77 -24.85
C ASN A 424 -4.00 -12.72 -23.91
N CYS A 425 -2.72 -12.92 -24.17
CA CYS A 425 -1.91 -13.98 -23.55
C CYS A 425 -1.45 -13.66 -22.12
N ARG A 426 -1.47 -12.39 -21.70
CA ARG A 426 -1.16 -11.96 -20.32
C ARG A 426 -2.41 -11.42 -19.63
N PHE A 427 -3.13 -12.32 -18.97
CA PHE A 427 -4.10 -11.98 -17.92
C PHE A 427 -3.35 -11.46 -16.69
N ARG A 428 -2.79 -10.26 -16.78
CA ARG A 428 -2.32 -9.54 -15.60
C ARG A 428 -3.53 -8.75 -15.10
N LEU A 429 -4.42 -9.40 -14.36
CA LEU A 429 -5.47 -8.69 -13.63
C LEU A 429 -4.81 -7.95 -12.48
N SER A 430 -4.33 -6.74 -12.74
CA SER A 430 -3.81 -5.85 -11.72
C SER A 430 -4.96 -5.13 -10.95
N PHE A 431 -6.24 -5.40 -11.28
CA PHE A 431 -7.48 -4.80 -10.75
C PHE A 431 -7.79 -5.02 -9.27
N VAL A 432 -6.92 -5.67 -8.49
CA VAL A 432 -7.22 -5.94 -7.08
C VAL A 432 -6.98 -4.67 -6.26
N GLU A 433 -8.04 -3.87 -6.08
CA GLU A 433 -8.10 -2.78 -5.11
C GLU A 433 -8.12 -3.35 -3.69
N GLY A 434 -6.95 -3.75 -3.19
CA GLY A 434 -6.80 -4.24 -1.83
C GLY A 434 -7.17 -5.70 -1.69
N SER A 435 -6.18 -6.55 -1.44
CA SER A 435 -6.42 -7.88 -0.88
C SER A 435 -6.92 -7.68 0.55
N VAL A 436 -8.24 -7.49 0.74
CA VAL A 436 -8.84 -7.71 2.06
C VAL A 436 -9.03 -9.21 2.15
N HIS A 437 -8.25 -9.81 3.05
CA HIS A 437 -8.37 -11.20 3.42
C HIS A 437 -9.80 -11.46 3.88
N MET A 438 -10.41 -12.51 3.35
CA MET A 438 -11.64 -13.02 3.91
C MET A 438 -11.22 -13.84 5.13
N GLU A 439 -10.70 -13.17 6.17
CA GLU A 439 -10.34 -13.80 7.43
C GLU A 439 -11.59 -14.51 7.96
N ARG A 440 -11.56 -15.84 7.89
CA ARG A 440 -12.58 -16.73 8.48
C ARG A 440 -12.91 -16.33 9.93
N ASN A 441 -11.94 -15.74 10.64
CA ASN A 441 -12.03 -15.40 12.07
C ASN A 441 -12.62 -14.01 12.36
N LYS A 442 -12.56 -13.02 11.44
CA LYS A 442 -13.22 -11.72 11.66
C LYS A 442 -14.71 -11.74 11.32
N LEU A 443 -15.15 -12.60 10.40
CA LEU A 443 -16.57 -12.66 10.01
C LEU A 443 -17.46 -13.22 11.12
N LEU A 444 -17.00 -14.23 11.86
CA LEU A 444 -17.75 -14.74 13.01
C LEU A 444 -17.85 -13.70 14.15
N GLN A 445 -16.79 -12.92 14.42
CA GLN A 445 -16.83 -11.85 15.43
C GLN A 445 -17.62 -10.60 15.01
N THR A 446 -17.74 -10.31 13.72
CA THR A 446 -18.48 -9.12 13.22
C THR A 446 -19.99 -9.38 13.16
N PHE A 447 -20.42 -10.64 13.08
CA PHE A 447 -21.85 -11.00 12.95
C PHE A 447 -22.56 -11.32 14.25
N GLU A 448 -21.83 -11.57 15.35
CA GLU A 448 -22.45 -11.60 16.68
C GLU A 448 -22.73 -10.20 17.24
N ASN A 449 -22.17 -9.16 16.61
CA ASN A 449 -22.24 -7.79 17.11
C ASN A 449 -23.07 -6.87 16.19
N PHE A 450 -24.38 -6.79 16.52
CA PHE A 450 -25.36 -5.68 16.37
C PHE A 450 -26.58 -5.92 15.45
N PRO A 451 -27.82 -5.48 15.82
CA PRO A 451 -28.22 -4.75 17.04
C PRO A 451 -29.46 -5.35 17.76
N ILE A 452 -29.27 -5.81 18.99
CA ILE A 452 -30.26 -5.56 20.06
C ILE A 452 -29.49 -4.84 21.16
N LEU A 453 -30.04 -3.73 21.66
CA LEU A 453 -29.50 -2.84 22.70
C LEU A 453 -28.47 -1.77 22.26
N CYS A 454 -28.97 -0.77 21.55
CA CYS A 454 -28.37 0.56 21.53
C CYS A 454 -28.80 1.33 22.80
N LEU A 455 -28.14 1.07 23.95
CA LEU A 455 -28.19 1.91 25.16
C LEU A 455 -27.17 1.43 26.22
N SER A 456 -25.87 1.34 25.91
CA SER A 456 -24.84 1.23 26.96
C SER A 456 -23.39 1.55 26.56
N LYS A 457 -23.10 2.05 25.34
CA LYS A 457 -21.75 2.54 24.99
C LYS A 457 -21.46 3.94 25.55
N SER A 458 -21.60 4.08 26.88
CA SER A 458 -20.91 5.08 27.68
C SER A 458 -20.45 4.53 29.05
N LEU A 459 -20.53 3.21 29.27
CA LEU A 459 -19.92 2.56 30.43
C LEU A 459 -19.13 1.34 29.96
N ARG A 460 -17.80 1.47 29.92
CA ARG A 460 -16.92 0.29 29.97
C ARG A 460 -17.02 -0.27 31.38
N PHE A 461 -17.96 -1.17 31.60
CA PHE A 461 -17.83 -2.15 32.67
C PHE A 461 -17.09 -3.36 32.11
N THR A 462 -16.04 -3.75 32.81
CA THR A 462 -15.40 -5.06 32.76
C THR A 462 -16.46 -6.16 32.82
N GLU A 463 -16.76 -6.83 31.70
CA GLU A 463 -17.35 -8.16 31.79
C GLU A 463 -16.28 -9.07 32.39
N LYS A 464 -16.55 -9.56 33.60
CA LYS A 464 -15.72 -10.58 34.25
C LYS A 464 -15.70 -11.79 33.33
N GLY A 465 -14.51 -12.21 32.90
CA GLY A 465 -14.29 -13.53 32.32
C GLY A 465 -14.84 -14.60 33.26
N GLU A 466 -15.31 -15.71 32.68
CA GLU A 466 -15.72 -16.87 33.46
C GLU A 466 -14.51 -17.32 34.29
N ALA A 467 -14.58 -17.12 35.60
CA ALA A 467 -13.42 -17.35 36.47
C ALA A 467 -13.08 -18.84 36.45
N VAL A 468 -11.86 -19.18 36.05
CA VAL A 468 -11.36 -20.56 36.05
C VAL A 468 -11.48 -21.12 37.46
N LYS A 469 -12.06 -22.31 37.57
CA LYS A 469 -12.31 -22.95 38.85
C LYS A 469 -10.99 -23.20 39.60
N GLU A 470 -11.03 -23.03 40.91
CA GLU A 470 -9.86 -23.33 41.74
C GLU A 470 -9.51 -24.81 41.66
N LYS A 471 -8.20 -25.10 41.57
CA LYS A 471 -7.66 -26.46 41.42
C LYS A 471 -8.28 -27.26 40.25
N SER A 472 -8.49 -26.64 39.09
CA SER A 472 -8.98 -27.32 37.88
C SER A 472 -7.95 -27.47 36.75
N VAL A 473 -6.74 -26.91 36.91
CA VAL A 473 -5.71 -26.89 35.87
C VAL A 473 -4.52 -27.78 36.25
N SER A 474 -4.12 -28.71 35.39
CA SER A 474 -2.83 -29.40 35.50
C SER A 474 -1.77 -28.72 34.65
N VAL A 475 -0.62 -28.40 35.24
CA VAL A 475 0.50 -27.78 34.51
C VAL A 475 1.50 -28.84 34.09
N VAL A 476 1.90 -28.86 32.82
CA VAL A 476 3.02 -29.67 32.32
C VAL A 476 4.22 -28.75 32.12
N LEU A 477 5.20 -28.85 33.01
CA LEU A 477 6.40 -28.02 33.00
C LEU A 477 7.55 -28.76 32.30
N LEU A 478 7.92 -28.29 31.10
CA LEU A 478 8.93 -28.95 30.26
C LEU A 478 10.35 -28.55 30.67
N SER A 479 11.10 -29.50 31.23
CA SER A 479 12.47 -29.33 31.75
C SER A 479 13.46 -30.38 31.23
N GLY A 480 13.12 -31.12 30.17
CA GLY A 480 13.93 -32.22 29.63
C GLY A 480 14.98 -31.87 28.56
N GLY A 481 15.07 -30.61 28.13
CA GLY A 481 15.90 -30.24 26.97
C GLY A 481 17.42 -30.23 27.26
N GLN A 482 18.24 -30.79 26.37
CA GLN A 482 19.70 -30.87 26.55
C GLN A 482 20.46 -29.54 26.35
N GLY A 483 19.83 -28.47 25.87
CA GLY A 483 20.43 -27.12 25.86
C GLY A 483 21.67 -26.90 24.98
N LYS A 484 21.88 -27.68 23.90
CA LYS A 484 23.11 -27.70 23.06
C LYS A 484 23.68 -26.34 22.60
N ARG A 485 22.84 -25.29 22.50
CA ARG A 485 23.24 -23.93 22.07
C ARG A 485 23.89 -23.07 23.18
N MET A 486 23.82 -23.49 24.44
CA MET A 486 24.36 -22.74 25.59
C MET A 486 25.83 -23.05 25.91
N GLY A 487 26.41 -24.13 25.36
CA GLY A 487 27.81 -24.50 25.59
C GLY A 487 28.18 -24.82 27.05
N ALA A 488 27.20 -24.88 27.97
CA ALA A 488 27.41 -25.15 29.39
C ALA A 488 27.50 -26.66 29.68
N SER A 489 28.15 -27.03 30.79
CA SER A 489 28.26 -28.42 31.25
C SER A 489 26.95 -29.00 31.78
N MET A 490 25.95 -28.15 32.05
CA MET A 490 24.63 -28.52 32.56
C MET A 490 23.51 -27.95 31.66
N PRO A 491 22.35 -28.63 31.58
CA PRO A 491 21.22 -28.14 30.81
C PRO A 491 20.76 -26.75 31.25
N LYS A 492 20.38 -25.95 30.26
CA LYS A 492 20.15 -24.51 30.44
C LYS A 492 19.09 -24.14 31.48
N GLN A 493 18.04 -24.96 31.62
CA GLN A 493 16.96 -24.74 32.57
C GLN A 493 17.39 -24.93 34.03
N TYR A 494 18.56 -25.51 34.29
CA TYR A 494 19.12 -25.68 35.63
C TYR A 494 20.21 -24.67 35.96
N LEU A 495 20.58 -23.80 35.02
CA LEU A 495 21.54 -22.73 35.30
C LEU A 495 20.96 -21.75 36.34
N PRO A 496 21.79 -21.24 37.26
CA PRO A 496 21.36 -20.28 38.25
C PRO A 496 21.03 -18.94 37.58
N LEU A 497 19.84 -18.42 37.87
CA LEU A 497 19.39 -17.07 37.57
C LEU A 497 19.16 -16.36 38.91
N LEU A 498 20.01 -15.37 39.23
CA LEU A 498 20.06 -14.74 40.56
C LEU A 498 20.20 -15.77 41.71
N GLY A 499 21.02 -16.80 41.50
CA GLY A 499 21.29 -17.86 42.49
C GLY A 499 20.24 -18.96 42.59
N VAL A 500 19.12 -18.87 41.85
CA VAL A 500 18.07 -19.89 41.81
C VAL A 500 17.97 -20.51 40.41
N PRO A 501 17.91 -21.84 40.25
CA PRO A 501 17.75 -22.48 38.94
C PRO A 501 16.58 -21.90 38.12
N ILE A 502 16.79 -21.65 36.83
CA ILE A 502 15.78 -21.08 35.91
C ILE A 502 14.43 -21.80 35.99
N ALA A 503 14.44 -23.13 36.03
CA ALA A 503 13.23 -23.94 36.09
C ALA A 503 12.40 -23.68 37.36
N LEU A 504 13.05 -23.37 38.49
CA LEU A 504 12.36 -23.12 39.76
C LEU A 504 11.64 -21.76 39.77
N HIS A 505 12.12 -20.77 39.02
CA HIS A 505 11.38 -19.51 38.84
C HIS A 505 10.03 -19.76 38.14
N SER A 506 10.04 -20.55 37.06
CA SER A 506 8.82 -20.96 36.36
C SER A 506 7.90 -21.75 37.30
N LEU A 507 8.44 -22.76 38.00
CA LEU A 507 7.67 -23.58 38.94
C LEU A 507 6.98 -22.74 40.01
N LYS A 508 7.71 -21.81 40.63
CA LYS A 508 7.20 -20.94 41.69
C LYS A 508 5.99 -20.13 41.22
N THR A 509 6.02 -19.60 39.99
CA THR A 509 4.89 -18.84 39.44
C THR A 509 3.61 -19.70 39.39
N PHE A 510 3.69 -20.94 38.93
CA PHE A 510 2.52 -21.83 38.89
C PHE A 510 2.07 -22.31 40.27
N CYS A 511 3.00 -22.52 41.19
CA CYS A 511 2.69 -22.94 42.56
C CYS A 511 1.93 -21.87 43.36
N LEU A 512 2.01 -20.60 42.96
CA LEU A 512 1.30 -19.49 43.60
C LEU A 512 -0.12 -19.27 43.04
N LEU A 513 -0.51 -19.99 41.98
CA LEU A 513 -1.82 -19.86 41.35
C LEU A 513 -2.83 -20.82 41.98
N LYS A 514 -3.98 -20.29 42.38
CA LYS A 514 -5.07 -21.05 43.02
C LYS A 514 -5.84 -21.94 42.05
N GLU A 515 -5.76 -21.61 40.76
CA GLU A 515 -6.35 -22.35 39.64
C GLU A 515 -5.59 -23.66 39.38
N VAL A 516 -4.29 -23.70 39.72
CA VAL A 516 -3.41 -24.84 39.49
C VAL A 516 -3.67 -25.94 40.53
N LYS A 517 -4.01 -27.12 40.04
CA LYS A 517 -4.27 -28.34 40.83
C LYS A 517 -2.97 -29.05 41.19
N GLU A 518 -2.07 -29.17 40.21
CA GLU A 518 -0.80 -29.91 40.28
C GLU A 518 0.16 -29.44 39.19
N VAL A 519 1.45 -29.76 39.36
CA VAL A 519 2.47 -29.56 38.33
C VAL A 519 3.14 -30.90 38.02
N VAL A 520 3.08 -31.32 36.76
CA VAL A 520 3.85 -32.43 36.22
C VAL A 520 5.14 -31.87 35.62
N VAL A 521 6.27 -32.13 36.27
CA VAL A 521 7.59 -31.73 35.79
C VAL A 521 8.15 -32.83 34.88
N VAL A 522 8.42 -32.47 33.63
CA VAL A 522 9.04 -33.39 32.67
C VAL A 522 10.55 -33.14 32.67
N CYS A 523 11.29 -33.95 33.43
CA CYS A 523 12.73 -33.77 33.62
C CYS A 523 13.46 -35.11 33.58
N ASP A 524 14.75 -35.05 33.26
CA ASP A 524 15.64 -36.20 33.41
C ASP A 524 15.74 -36.60 34.90
N PRO A 525 15.68 -37.90 35.24
CA PRO A 525 15.79 -38.38 36.62
C PRO A 525 17.02 -37.85 37.38
N ASP A 526 18.12 -37.58 36.68
CA ASP A 526 19.36 -37.07 37.28
C ASP A 526 19.22 -35.64 37.85
N TYR A 527 18.16 -34.92 37.49
CA TYR A 527 17.88 -33.54 37.93
C TYR A 527 16.57 -33.42 38.73
N LYS A 528 16.03 -34.56 39.17
CA LYS A 528 14.78 -34.60 39.94
C LYS A 528 14.92 -33.95 41.32
N ASP A 529 16.10 -34.12 41.92
CA ASP A 529 16.54 -33.52 43.19
C ASP A 529 16.36 -31.99 43.23
N VAL A 530 16.68 -31.31 42.13
CA VAL A 530 16.50 -29.85 41.98
C VAL A 530 15.07 -29.40 42.30
N PHE A 531 14.09 -30.21 41.91
CA PHE A 531 12.68 -29.94 42.16
C PHE A 531 12.24 -30.47 43.52
N GLU A 532 12.71 -31.66 43.94
CA GLU A 532 12.36 -32.26 45.23
C GLU A 532 12.79 -31.39 46.42
N ASP A 533 13.97 -30.79 46.36
CA ASP A 533 14.46 -29.85 47.39
C ASP A 533 13.57 -28.58 47.49
N SER A 534 12.82 -28.27 46.43
CA SER A 534 11.88 -27.15 46.41
C SER A 534 10.47 -27.51 46.88
N ILE A 535 10.13 -28.81 47.00
CA ILE A 535 8.80 -29.32 47.38
C ILE A 535 8.43 -28.94 48.82
N GLU A 536 9.40 -28.83 49.74
CA GLU A 536 9.13 -28.55 51.17
C GLU A 536 8.36 -27.25 51.42
N ASN A 537 8.38 -26.31 50.47
CA ASN A 537 7.73 -25.00 50.58
C ASN A 537 6.50 -24.82 49.65
N VAL A 538 6.01 -25.88 49.00
CA VAL A 538 4.96 -25.81 47.97
C VAL A 538 3.67 -26.50 48.43
N GLN A 539 2.52 -25.85 48.23
CA GLN A 539 1.20 -26.35 48.66
C GLN A 539 0.49 -27.25 47.64
N ILE A 540 1.00 -27.37 46.42
CA ILE A 540 0.42 -28.19 45.35
C ILE A 540 1.27 -29.42 45.03
N PRO A 541 0.67 -30.57 44.65
CA PRO A 541 1.41 -31.77 44.30
C PRO A 541 2.31 -31.55 43.08
N ILE A 542 3.55 -32.02 43.18
CA ILE A 542 4.51 -32.09 42.08
C ILE A 542 4.70 -33.55 41.67
N LYS A 543 4.38 -33.87 40.42
CA LYS A 543 4.59 -35.17 39.79
C LYS A 543 5.73 -35.07 38.79
N PHE A 544 6.27 -36.22 38.39
CA PHE A 544 7.39 -36.30 37.46
C PHE A 544 7.08 -37.22 36.30
N ALA A 545 7.50 -36.81 35.09
CA ALA A 545 7.42 -37.61 33.88
C ALA A 545 8.78 -37.63 33.16
N LEU A 546 9.06 -38.69 32.41
CA LEU A 546 10.30 -38.82 31.66
C LEU A 546 10.31 -37.93 30.41
N PRO A 547 11.46 -37.33 30.04
CA PRO A 547 11.58 -36.57 28.81
C PRO A 547 11.55 -37.50 27.59
N GLY A 548 10.99 -36.99 26.50
CA GLY A 548 10.96 -37.68 25.21
C GLY A 548 12.15 -37.31 24.32
N LYS A 549 12.20 -37.88 23.10
CA LYS A 549 13.26 -37.56 22.13
C LYS A 549 13.11 -36.13 21.60
N GLU A 550 11.86 -35.76 21.32
CA GLU A 550 11.49 -34.41 20.89
C GLU A 550 10.65 -33.70 21.96
N ARG A 551 10.37 -32.41 21.74
CA ARG A 551 9.63 -31.60 22.70
C ARG A 551 8.20 -32.13 22.88
N GLN A 552 7.53 -32.50 21.79
CA GLN A 552 6.17 -33.01 21.82
C GLN A 552 6.05 -34.39 22.50
N ASP A 553 7.07 -35.25 22.38
CA ASP A 553 7.12 -36.51 23.13
C ASP A 553 7.16 -36.24 24.64
N SER A 554 7.88 -35.20 25.05
CA SER A 554 7.95 -34.77 26.45
C SER A 554 6.60 -34.22 26.93
N VAL A 555 5.89 -33.47 26.07
CA VAL A 555 4.52 -33.00 26.36
C VAL A 555 3.56 -34.18 26.49
N PHE A 556 3.65 -35.16 25.59
CA PHE A 556 2.82 -36.37 25.65
C PHE A 556 3.06 -37.14 26.95
N ASN A 557 4.31 -37.39 27.33
CA ASN A 557 4.63 -38.07 28.59
C ASN A 557 4.08 -37.31 29.80
N GLY A 558 4.21 -35.98 29.82
CA GLY A 558 3.64 -35.15 30.88
C GLY A 558 2.10 -35.20 30.91
N LEU A 559 1.46 -35.22 29.74
CA LEU A 559 0.00 -35.33 29.59
C LEU A 559 -0.54 -36.67 30.12
N GLN A 560 0.25 -37.74 30.12
CA GLN A 560 -0.19 -39.03 30.68
C GLN A 560 -0.21 -39.06 32.21
N GLU A 561 0.54 -38.17 32.86
CA GLU A 561 0.64 -38.11 34.33
C GLU A 561 -0.33 -37.09 34.96
N ILE A 562 -1.02 -36.28 34.14
CA ILE A 562 -2.01 -35.34 34.66
C ILE A 562 -3.23 -36.08 35.24
N ASP A 563 -3.86 -35.47 36.23
CA ASP A 563 -5.10 -35.91 36.81
C ASP A 563 -6.25 -35.81 35.79
N GLY A 564 -7.00 -36.90 35.66
CA GLY A 564 -8.08 -37.05 34.68
C GLY A 564 -9.28 -36.10 34.88
N ASP A 565 -9.45 -35.56 36.09
CA ASP A 565 -10.53 -34.61 36.42
C ASP A 565 -10.16 -33.14 36.10
N SER A 566 -9.00 -32.91 35.49
CA SER A 566 -8.54 -31.56 35.15
C SER A 566 -9.31 -31.02 33.94
N GLU A 567 -9.80 -29.79 34.05
CA GLU A 567 -10.57 -29.13 32.99
C GLU A 567 -9.65 -28.61 31.88
N LEU A 568 -8.45 -28.16 32.26
CA LEU A 568 -7.44 -27.61 31.36
C LEU A 568 -6.06 -28.22 31.65
N VAL A 569 -5.26 -28.36 30.59
CA VAL A 569 -3.82 -28.62 30.67
C VAL A 569 -3.06 -27.39 30.22
N CYS A 570 -2.07 -26.98 31.00
CA CYS A 570 -1.25 -25.80 30.76
C CYS A 570 0.20 -26.23 30.52
N VAL A 571 0.66 -26.18 29.27
CA VAL A 571 2.03 -26.57 28.89
C VAL A 571 2.94 -25.35 28.91
N HIS A 572 4.05 -25.43 29.65
CA HIS A 572 5.01 -24.32 29.76
C HIS A 572 6.47 -24.77 29.64
N ASP A 573 7.26 -23.99 28.90
CA ASP A 573 8.71 -24.17 28.84
C ASP A 573 9.36 -23.63 30.12
N SER A 574 10.03 -24.48 30.90
CA SER A 574 10.76 -24.05 32.12
C SER A 574 11.81 -22.96 31.85
N ALA A 575 12.33 -22.91 30.62
CA ALA A 575 13.28 -21.89 30.15
C ALA A 575 12.65 -20.49 29.94
N ARG A 576 11.37 -20.28 30.25
CA ARG A 576 10.71 -18.96 30.31
C ARG A 576 10.41 -18.55 31.77
N PRO A 577 11.43 -18.15 32.54
CA PRO A 577 11.30 -17.91 33.99
C PRO A 577 10.51 -16.65 34.36
N LEU A 578 10.24 -15.77 33.38
CA LEU A 578 9.68 -14.43 33.62
C LEU A 578 8.18 -14.32 33.33
N VAL A 579 7.50 -15.45 33.11
CA VAL A 579 6.05 -15.48 32.95
C VAL A 579 5.37 -14.91 34.21
N SER A 580 4.42 -14.01 34.03
CA SER A 580 3.71 -13.35 35.13
C SER A 580 2.43 -14.12 35.49
N SER A 581 2.06 -14.14 36.78
CA SER A 581 0.80 -14.76 37.22
C SER A 581 -0.43 -14.18 36.53
N ASP A 582 -0.41 -12.89 36.18
CA ASP A 582 -1.51 -12.23 35.47
C ASP A 582 -1.62 -12.72 34.02
N ASP A 583 -0.50 -12.89 33.32
CA ASP A 583 -0.51 -13.43 31.95
C ASP A 583 -0.93 -14.90 31.94
N VAL A 584 -0.54 -15.69 32.95
CA VAL A 584 -1.04 -17.07 33.11
C VAL A 584 -2.56 -17.06 33.31
N LYS A 585 -3.10 -16.22 34.21
CA LYS A 585 -4.55 -16.17 34.44
C LYS A 585 -5.35 -15.82 33.18
N LYS A 586 -4.89 -14.82 32.41
CA LYS A 586 -5.55 -14.44 31.15
C LYS A 586 -5.61 -15.59 30.16
N VAL A 587 -4.49 -16.31 29.95
CA VAL A 587 -4.48 -17.42 28.99
C VAL A 587 -5.29 -18.62 29.48
N LEU A 588 -5.40 -18.83 30.80
CA LEU A 588 -6.30 -19.83 31.38
C LEU A 588 -7.78 -19.46 31.15
N GLU A 589 -8.16 -18.21 31.38
CA GLU A 589 -9.51 -17.70 31.13
C GLU A 589 -9.89 -17.81 29.64
N ASP A 590 -9.00 -17.37 28.75
CA ASP A 590 -9.22 -17.46 27.30
C ASP A 590 -9.34 -18.93 26.84
N ALA A 591 -8.53 -19.84 27.40
CA ALA A 591 -8.62 -21.27 27.08
C ALA A 591 -9.90 -21.92 27.63
N ALA A 592 -10.41 -21.49 28.79
CA ALA A 592 -11.68 -21.97 29.32
C ALA A 592 -12.84 -21.63 28.36
N VAL A 593 -12.85 -20.42 27.82
CA VAL A 593 -13.85 -19.94 26.86
C VAL A 593 -13.68 -20.59 25.49
N HIS A 594 -12.46 -20.60 24.95
CA HIS A 594 -12.20 -20.98 23.57
C HIS A 594 -11.81 -22.44 23.38
N GLY A 595 -11.52 -23.18 24.45
CA GLY A 595 -11.06 -24.58 24.42
C GLY A 595 -9.55 -24.75 24.21
N ALA A 596 -8.89 -23.78 23.56
CA ALA A 596 -7.44 -23.69 23.44
C ALA A 596 -7.01 -22.23 23.29
N ALA A 597 -5.99 -21.81 24.05
CA ALA A 597 -5.36 -20.50 23.95
C ALA A 597 -3.84 -20.57 24.16
N VAL A 598 -3.12 -19.60 23.60
CA VAL A 598 -1.65 -19.50 23.68
C VAL A 598 -1.24 -18.06 23.96
N LEU A 599 -0.22 -17.87 24.81
CA LEU A 599 0.42 -16.57 24.93
C LEU A 599 1.21 -16.24 23.66
N GLY A 600 1.06 -15.02 23.16
CA GLY A 600 1.87 -14.50 22.06
C GLY A 600 2.05 -13.00 22.13
N VAL A 601 3.03 -12.48 21.39
CA VAL A 601 3.23 -11.03 21.22
C VAL A 601 3.32 -10.64 19.75
N PRO A 602 2.85 -9.45 19.35
CA PRO A 602 2.98 -9.00 17.96
C PRO A 602 4.45 -8.86 17.55
N VAL A 603 4.79 -9.29 16.33
CA VAL A 603 6.16 -9.19 15.83
C VAL A 603 6.56 -7.74 15.57
N LYS A 604 7.62 -7.26 16.25
CA LYS A 604 8.18 -5.91 16.06
C LYS A 604 9.19 -5.83 14.91
N ALA A 605 9.97 -6.90 14.73
CA ALA A 605 11.01 -6.95 13.71
C ALA A 605 10.43 -7.02 12.29
N THR A 606 11.22 -6.58 11.30
CA THR A 606 10.87 -6.80 9.89
C THR A 606 11.28 -8.22 9.51
N ILE A 607 10.32 -9.09 9.20
CA ILE A 607 10.58 -10.49 8.87
C ILE A 607 10.77 -10.66 7.36
N LYS A 608 11.83 -11.37 6.98
CA LYS A 608 12.16 -11.72 5.59
C LYS A 608 12.08 -13.24 5.42
N GLU A 609 11.43 -13.67 4.35
CA GLU A 609 11.49 -15.05 3.87
C GLU A 609 12.69 -15.17 2.93
N VAL A 610 13.47 -16.25 3.09
CA VAL A 610 14.70 -16.49 2.33
C VAL A 610 14.57 -17.77 1.51
N SER A 611 15.21 -17.80 0.33
CA SER A 611 15.31 -18.99 -0.51
C SER A 611 16.47 -19.82 0.00
N LEU A 612 16.20 -21.08 0.36
CA LEU A 612 17.25 -22.07 0.59
C LEU A 612 17.55 -22.71 -0.77
N TYR A 613 18.60 -22.27 -1.46
CA TYR A 613 19.05 -22.95 -2.67
C TYR A 613 19.88 -24.18 -2.29
N HIS A 614 19.37 -25.38 -2.56
CA HIS A 614 20.15 -26.61 -2.48
C HIS A 614 20.60 -27.01 -3.90
N PRO A 615 21.92 -27.20 -4.14
CA PRO A 615 22.45 -27.56 -5.45
C PRO A 615 21.97 -28.92 -6.01
N ASP A 616 21.31 -29.75 -5.19
CA ASP A 616 20.94 -31.13 -5.53
C ASP A 616 19.44 -31.31 -5.87
N ASP A 617 18.64 -30.24 -5.90
CA ASP A 617 17.22 -30.32 -6.24
C ASP A 617 16.99 -30.27 -7.77
N ASP A 618 17.02 -31.45 -8.40
CA ASP A 618 16.90 -31.72 -9.85
C ASP A 618 15.57 -31.29 -10.51
N GLN A 619 14.66 -30.59 -9.82
CA GLN A 619 13.35 -30.22 -10.37
C GLN A 619 13.34 -28.95 -11.24
N TYR A 620 14.47 -28.24 -11.37
CA TYR A 620 14.55 -26.97 -12.13
C TYR A 620 15.68 -26.95 -13.17
N GLY A 621 15.86 -28.05 -13.92
CA GLY A 621 16.93 -28.21 -14.91
C GLY A 621 17.00 -27.14 -16.02
N GLU A 622 15.90 -26.47 -16.38
CA GLU A 622 15.93 -25.39 -17.39
C GLU A 622 16.19 -23.99 -16.79
N LEU A 623 15.93 -23.77 -15.50
CA LEU A 623 16.19 -22.49 -14.83
C LEU A 623 17.62 -22.41 -14.27
N ALA A 624 18.21 -23.55 -13.90
CA ALA A 624 19.59 -23.65 -13.45
C ALA A 624 20.59 -23.16 -14.50
N ASP A 625 20.31 -23.38 -15.79
CA ASP A 625 21.23 -23.02 -16.88
C ASP A 625 21.21 -21.51 -17.21
N ILE A 626 20.10 -20.83 -16.95
CA ILE A 626 19.95 -19.37 -17.13
C ILE A 626 20.56 -18.62 -15.94
N PHE A 627 20.31 -19.08 -14.71
CA PHE A 627 20.87 -18.44 -13.51
C PHE A 627 22.37 -18.72 -13.35
N GLY A 628 22.83 -19.92 -13.68
CA GLY A 628 24.25 -20.27 -13.64
C GLY A 628 25.10 -19.46 -14.64
N LYS A 629 24.61 -19.25 -15.87
CA LYS A 629 25.31 -18.45 -16.89
C LYS A 629 25.36 -16.95 -16.54
N PHE A 630 24.36 -16.43 -15.83
CA PHE A 630 24.35 -15.03 -15.40
C PHE A 630 25.43 -14.75 -14.34
N PHE A 631 25.62 -15.68 -13.39
CA PHE A 631 26.58 -15.52 -12.29
C PHE A 631 28.04 -15.81 -12.68
N LEU A 632 28.28 -16.78 -13.58
CA LEU A 632 29.64 -17.09 -14.07
C LEU A 632 30.28 -15.94 -14.88
N SER A 633 29.49 -14.98 -15.38
CA SER A 633 30.02 -13.81 -16.11
C SER A 633 30.69 -12.74 -15.23
N ASN A 634 30.54 -12.81 -13.89
CA ASN A 634 30.95 -11.75 -12.97
C ASN A 634 32.02 -12.15 -11.94
N ASN A 635 32.76 -13.26 -12.12
CA ASN A 635 33.91 -13.63 -11.26
C ASN A 635 33.63 -13.59 -9.75
N TYR A 636 32.44 -14.02 -9.30
CA TYR A 636 32.22 -14.29 -7.87
C TYR A 636 32.61 -15.74 -7.58
N LEU A 637 33.66 -15.91 -6.79
CA LEU A 637 34.04 -17.19 -6.17
C LEU A 637 32.87 -17.67 -5.30
N MET A 638 32.33 -18.84 -5.64
CA MET A 638 31.28 -19.54 -4.90
C MET A 638 31.82 -19.98 -3.53
N ALA A 639 31.25 -19.42 -2.47
CA ALA A 639 31.32 -19.94 -1.11
C ALA A 639 29.89 -20.06 -0.58
N ASP A 640 29.45 -21.31 -0.36
CA ASP A 640 28.33 -21.80 0.44
C ASP A 640 26.97 -21.05 0.46
N SER A 641 25.92 -21.74 -0.01
CA SER A 641 24.48 -21.54 0.27
C SER A 641 23.98 -20.10 0.49
N ASP A 642 23.96 -19.29 -0.57
CA ASP A 642 23.43 -17.93 -0.50
C ASP A 642 21.92 -17.87 -0.14
N SER A 643 21.60 -17.36 1.06
CA SER A 643 20.24 -17.13 1.55
C SER A 643 19.65 -15.82 1.01
N PHE A 644 19.16 -15.84 -0.23
CA PHE A 644 18.56 -14.64 -0.85
C PHE A 644 17.16 -14.33 -0.30
N VAL A 645 16.89 -13.04 -0.05
CA VAL A 645 15.55 -12.57 0.36
C VAL A 645 14.53 -12.78 -0.78
N VAL A 646 13.51 -13.60 -0.51
CA VAL A 646 12.38 -13.87 -1.42
C VAL A 646 11.32 -12.78 -1.27
N LYS A 647 10.85 -12.57 -0.04
CA LYS A 647 9.80 -11.59 0.25
C LYS A 647 9.87 -11.08 1.68
N THR A 648 9.27 -9.92 1.92
CA THR A 648 9.06 -9.37 3.27
C THR A 648 7.67 -9.76 3.72
N LEU A 649 7.54 -10.42 4.86
CA LEU A 649 6.24 -10.77 5.42
C LEU A 649 5.59 -9.55 6.10
N ASP A 650 4.26 -9.44 6.05
CA ASP A 650 3.54 -8.37 6.74
C ASP A 650 3.53 -8.65 8.24
N ARG A 651 4.42 -7.99 8.99
CA ARG A 651 4.52 -8.14 10.45
C ARG A 651 3.23 -7.84 11.22
N LYS A 652 2.26 -7.13 10.62
CA LYS A 652 0.97 -6.83 11.29
C LYS A 652 0.11 -8.06 11.51
N THR A 653 0.34 -9.12 10.74
CA THR A 653 -0.38 -10.39 10.87
C THR A 653 0.46 -11.46 11.56
N LEU A 654 1.67 -11.14 12.01
CA LEU A 654 2.60 -12.09 12.61
C LEU A 654 2.69 -11.89 14.12
N TRP A 655 2.63 -13.01 14.83
CA TRP A 655 2.77 -13.09 16.27
C TRP A 655 3.90 -14.06 16.61
N GLU A 656 4.72 -13.69 17.58
CA GLU A 656 5.71 -14.56 18.18
C GLU A 656 5.02 -15.38 19.28
N MET A 657 4.96 -16.70 19.08
CA MET A 657 4.35 -17.61 20.04
C MET A 657 5.24 -17.79 21.28
N GLN A 658 4.60 -17.79 22.44
CA GLN A 658 5.21 -18.01 23.74
C GLN A 658 4.58 -19.22 24.44
N THR A 659 4.98 -19.45 25.68
CA THR A 659 4.28 -20.34 26.61
C THR A 659 3.92 -19.53 27.86
N PRO A 660 2.78 -19.84 28.53
CA PRO A 660 2.03 -21.09 28.45
C PRO A 660 1.13 -21.25 27.22
N GLN A 661 0.94 -22.51 26.85
CA GLN A 661 -0.06 -22.96 25.87
C GLN A 661 -1.09 -23.80 26.61
N VAL A 662 -2.35 -23.39 26.60
CA VAL A 662 -3.40 -23.93 27.46
C VAL A 662 -4.51 -24.50 26.59
N MET A 663 -4.96 -25.71 26.90
CA MET A 663 -5.99 -26.38 26.12
C MET A 663 -6.75 -27.41 26.95
N LYS A 664 -7.89 -27.88 26.44
CA LYS A 664 -8.62 -28.99 27.06
C LYS A 664 -7.82 -30.30 26.93
N PRO A 665 -7.70 -31.13 27.98
CA PRO A 665 -6.93 -32.38 27.93
C PRO A 665 -7.36 -33.32 26.81
N ASN A 666 -8.67 -33.50 26.60
CA ASN A 666 -9.18 -34.38 25.54
C ASN A 666 -8.80 -33.86 24.14
N LEU A 667 -8.82 -32.53 23.94
CA LEU A 667 -8.43 -31.92 22.68
C LEU A 667 -6.95 -32.20 22.35
N LEU A 668 -6.06 -32.13 23.35
CA LEU A 668 -4.65 -32.44 23.14
C LEU A 668 -4.43 -33.94 22.90
N ARG A 669 -5.14 -34.82 23.63
CA ARG A 669 -5.07 -36.29 23.42
C ARG A 669 -5.49 -36.69 22.02
N ASP A 670 -6.64 -36.20 21.55
CA ASP A 670 -7.14 -36.45 20.19
C ASP A 670 -6.13 -35.99 19.12
N GLY A 671 -5.46 -34.86 19.38
CA GLY A 671 -4.47 -34.29 18.47
C GLY A 671 -3.21 -35.16 18.38
N PHE A 672 -2.71 -35.68 19.50
CA PHE A 672 -1.59 -36.63 19.49
C PHE A 672 -1.93 -37.94 18.78
N GLU A 673 -3.16 -38.45 18.95
CA GLU A 673 -3.62 -39.63 18.22
C GLU A 673 -3.65 -39.39 16.71
N LEU A 674 -4.14 -38.22 16.28
CA LEU A 674 -4.17 -37.81 14.88
C LEU A 674 -2.76 -37.73 14.27
N VAL A 675 -1.86 -37.02 14.94
CA VAL A 675 -0.46 -36.85 14.51
C VAL A 675 0.22 -38.20 14.34
N LYS A 676 0.02 -39.12 15.30
CA LYS A 676 0.60 -40.46 15.26
C LYS A 676 0.00 -41.31 14.15
N ARG A 677 -1.31 -41.23 13.92
CA ARG A 677 -2.01 -41.99 12.87
C ARG A 677 -1.59 -41.55 11.48
N ASP A 678 -1.45 -40.25 11.26
CA ASP A 678 -1.26 -39.67 9.93
C ASP A 678 0.21 -39.29 9.63
N GLY A 679 1.12 -39.49 10.61
CA GLY A 679 2.56 -39.26 10.45
C GLY A 679 2.91 -37.78 10.21
N LEU A 680 2.22 -36.88 10.89
CA LEU A 680 2.33 -35.42 10.66
C LEU A 680 3.56 -34.83 11.38
N GLU A 681 4.20 -33.85 10.76
CA GLU A 681 5.32 -33.10 11.35
C GLU A 681 4.79 -32.01 12.29
N VAL A 682 5.18 -32.03 13.57
CA VAL A 682 4.69 -31.10 14.59
C VAL A 682 5.75 -30.04 14.86
N THR A 683 5.38 -28.75 14.80
CA THR A 683 6.31 -27.63 14.99
C THR A 683 6.21 -26.98 16.38
N ASP A 684 5.01 -27.00 16.99
CA ASP A 684 4.72 -26.60 18.37
C ASP A 684 3.44 -27.28 18.92
N ASP A 685 3.08 -27.10 20.20
CA ASP A 685 1.93 -27.82 20.78
C ASP A 685 0.58 -27.33 20.20
N VAL A 686 0.54 -26.06 19.80
CA VAL A 686 -0.62 -25.46 19.10
C VAL A 686 -0.84 -26.13 17.75
N SER A 687 0.22 -26.44 16.99
CA SER A 687 0.11 -27.12 15.69
C SER A 687 -0.59 -28.48 15.78
N ILE A 688 -0.46 -29.18 16.91
CA ILE A 688 -1.18 -30.44 17.19
C ILE A 688 -2.70 -30.21 17.20
N VAL A 689 -3.14 -29.12 17.83
CA VAL A 689 -4.56 -28.73 17.90
C VAL A 689 -5.05 -28.16 16.56
N GLU A 690 -4.18 -27.46 15.83
CA GLU A 690 -4.49 -26.94 14.49
C GLU A 690 -4.78 -28.08 13.49
N TYR A 691 -4.11 -29.24 13.61
CA TYR A 691 -4.40 -30.41 12.78
C TYR A 691 -5.82 -30.96 12.98
N LEU A 692 -6.40 -30.81 14.18
CA LEU A 692 -7.80 -31.11 14.46
C LEU A 692 -8.77 -30.08 13.87
N LYS A 693 -8.26 -29.01 13.23
CA LYS A 693 -9.02 -27.86 12.73
C LYS A 693 -9.76 -27.11 13.84
N HIS A 694 -9.30 -27.25 15.09
CA HIS A 694 -9.84 -26.50 16.22
C HIS A 694 -9.15 -25.12 16.26
N PRO A 695 -9.89 -24.01 16.41
CA PRO A 695 -9.29 -22.69 16.53
C PRO A 695 -8.51 -22.57 17.84
N VAL A 696 -7.36 -21.89 17.80
CA VAL A 696 -6.56 -21.57 18.99
C VAL A 696 -6.54 -20.05 19.16
N TYR A 697 -6.94 -19.58 20.34
CA TYR A 697 -6.98 -18.16 20.65
C TYR A 697 -5.58 -17.64 21.02
N ILE A 698 -5.21 -16.45 20.57
CA ILE A 698 -3.94 -15.81 20.96
C ILE A 698 -4.23 -14.80 22.05
N THR A 699 -3.75 -15.10 23.26
CA THR A 699 -3.77 -14.18 24.40
C THR A 699 -2.54 -13.29 24.33
N GLU A 700 -2.74 -11.97 24.39
CA GLU A 700 -1.63 -11.02 24.35
C GLU A 700 -0.77 -11.13 25.63
N GLY A 701 0.49 -11.54 25.47
CA GLY A 701 1.46 -11.69 26.54
C GLY A 701 2.43 -10.50 26.64
N SER A 702 3.48 -10.67 27.44
CA SER A 702 4.54 -9.68 27.61
C SER A 702 5.78 -10.00 26.79
N TYR A 703 6.42 -8.96 26.22
CA TYR A 703 7.75 -9.08 25.61
C TYR A 703 8.84 -9.47 26.62
N THR A 704 8.59 -9.30 27.92
CA THR A 704 9.52 -9.73 28.97
C THR A 704 9.49 -11.24 29.22
N ASN A 705 8.50 -11.97 28.69
CA ASN A 705 8.39 -13.43 28.80
C ASN A 705 9.32 -14.14 27.79
N ILE A 706 10.61 -13.79 27.85
CA ILE A 706 11.64 -14.32 26.96
C ILE A 706 11.93 -15.79 27.27
N LYS A 707 12.36 -16.53 26.25
CA LYS A 707 12.91 -17.88 26.43
C LYS A 707 14.43 -17.78 26.53
N VAL A 708 15.00 -18.22 27.65
CA VAL A 708 16.44 -18.27 27.83
C VAL A 708 17.01 -19.38 26.93
N THR A 709 17.77 -18.97 25.91
CA THR A 709 18.35 -19.88 24.91
C THR A 709 19.85 -19.67 24.68
N THR A 710 20.36 -18.48 24.97
CA THR A 710 21.74 -18.05 24.79
C THR A 710 22.27 -17.39 26.08
N PRO A 711 23.61 -17.26 26.25
CA PRO A 711 24.18 -16.56 27.41
C PRO A 711 23.71 -15.11 27.54
N ASP A 712 23.49 -14.41 26.42
CA ASP A 712 22.98 -13.03 26.42
C ASP A 712 21.55 -12.94 26.98
N ASP A 713 20.72 -13.98 26.74
CA ASP A 713 19.37 -14.05 27.30
C ASP A 713 19.39 -14.15 28.83
N LEU A 714 20.42 -14.76 29.42
CA LEU A 714 20.57 -14.88 30.87
C LEU A 714 20.81 -13.50 31.50
N LEU A 715 21.74 -12.72 30.92
CA LEU A 715 22.02 -11.35 31.35
C LEU A 715 20.79 -10.45 31.21
N LEU A 716 20.04 -10.62 30.12
CA LEU A 716 18.78 -9.91 29.92
C LEU A 716 17.74 -10.30 30.97
N ALA A 717 17.59 -11.60 31.26
CA ALA A 717 16.66 -12.08 32.27
C ALA A 717 16.98 -11.54 33.66
N GLU A 718 18.25 -11.52 34.07
CA GLU A 718 18.68 -10.96 35.37
C GLU A 718 18.30 -9.48 35.51
N ARG A 719 18.52 -8.68 34.45
CA ARG A 719 18.14 -7.27 34.46
C ARG A 719 16.63 -7.09 34.56
N LEU A 720 15.85 -7.85 33.78
CA LEU A 720 14.39 -7.79 33.81
C LEU A 720 13.81 -8.21 35.17
N MET A 721 14.49 -9.08 35.92
CA MET A 721 14.08 -9.46 37.28
C MET A 721 14.42 -8.38 38.32
N ASN A 722 15.53 -7.67 38.16
CA ASN A 722 15.95 -6.62 39.10
C ASN A 722 15.18 -5.29 38.93
N GLU A 723 14.51 -5.09 37.79
CA GLU A 723 13.66 -3.90 37.54
C GLU A 723 12.23 -4.03 38.10
N LYS A 724 11.84 -5.22 38.56
CA LYS A 724 10.57 -5.48 39.27
C LYS A 724 10.76 -5.33 40.77
#